data_AF-A0A6N8VCI9-F1
#
_entry.id   AF-A0A6N8VCI9-F1
#
_cell.length_a   1.000
_cell.length_b   1.000
_cell.length_c   1.000
_cell.angle_alpha   90.00
_cell.angle_beta   90.00
_cell.angle_gamma   90.00
#
_symmetry.space_group_name_H-M   'P 1'
#
loop_
_entity.id
_entity.type
_entity.pdbx_description
1 polymer ?
#
loop_
_entity_poly.entity_id
_entity_poly.type
_entity_poly.pdbx_seq_one_letter_code
_entity_poly.pdbx_strand_id
1 'polypeptide(L)'
;MRTPISHPPDFAARHLGPRAEDVREMLELVGCDTLDDLMGETVPAGIRFQGPLQIPESVPEAELLERLRSIASGNEVWRSYLGMGYSGTITPGVIQRNILENPGWYTQYTPYQAEIAQGRLEALLNFQTAVIDLTGLEIANASLLDEATAAAEAMTMLYGQGRRRRGHVFLVAEDCHPQTIGVVRTRAEPLGIDVRVGPAERFVFDGEVFGALVQYPATDGRVGDYRSLCDAAHAAGGHVVVAADLMALALLAPPGEFGADVAVGNTPRFGGPLGYGGPHAAYIACGERFKRKLPGRIIGVSVDRHGNPALRMALQTREQHIRREKATSNICTAQVLLAVMAGMYAVYHGPEGIRRIAGRIRKQTATLARGLEQAGNEVIHSVYFDTLRVRPAAPAEDVLAAARSRRINLRDLGDGTVCVALDETVTPADLDDLLAVFGADASAVVLAASFEPGDYPEPFDRTSDYLRHPVFNSYRSETEMLRYIRRLESRDLSLTTSMIPLGSCTMKLNATTQMTPVTWPGFGQLHPFAPPEQARGYARIVADLSDWLAEISGLPAVSLQPNSGAQGEYTGLLVIRARHHALGQQHRDVCLIPSSAHGTNPASAVLAGMKVVVVRCDERGNVDVEDLAAKAAQHSDRLAAVMVTYPSTHGVFEEEIRNICEIIHKHGGYVYLDGANLNAQVGLCRPGDYGADVIHINLHKTFAIPHGGGGPGMGPICATAELAPYLPGHPVIPTGGEAAIGAVSAAPWGSASILLISWAYIALLGRDGVTEATRTAILSANYMAVKLEEHFDVLFWWGSGMGRVAHEFIIDIRPIRKLTGVTEEDVAKRLMDYGFHAPTIAFPVPGTIMIEPTESESKAELDRFCDALISIRAEIEQIELGIQDRQDNALKNAPHTAPHVMADTWAHGYTRAQAAFPAPWLRDHKFWPHVGRIDNAHGDRNLICACTPTEAYADAGSGD
;
A
#
# COMPACT_ATOMS: atom_id res chain seq x y z
N MET A 1 -9.77 4.68 54.91
CA MET A 1 -8.84 4.50 53.78
C MET A 1 -9.00 5.70 52.86
N ARG A 2 -7.94 6.47 52.61
CA ARG A 2 -7.97 7.50 51.56
C ARG A 2 -7.74 6.76 50.25
N THR A 3 -8.76 6.65 49.40
CA THR A 3 -8.58 6.19 48.03
C THR A 3 -7.69 7.22 47.34
N PRO A 4 -6.47 6.87 46.90
CA PRO A 4 -5.64 7.81 46.16
C PRO A 4 -6.38 8.26 44.90
N ILE A 5 -6.08 9.47 44.43
CA ILE A 5 -6.57 9.92 43.11
C ILE A 5 -5.96 8.95 42.09
N SER A 6 -6.79 8.15 41.43
CA SER A 6 -6.35 7.18 40.44
C SER A 6 -6.05 7.89 39.12
N HIS A 7 -4.90 7.60 38.53
CA HIS A 7 -4.60 8.01 37.16
C HIS A 7 -5.57 7.32 36.17
N PRO A 8 -5.85 7.93 35.01
CA PRO A 8 -6.52 7.25 33.91
C PRO A 8 -5.79 5.94 33.54
N PRO A 9 -6.49 4.92 33.03
CA PRO A 9 -5.87 3.65 32.64
C PRO A 9 -4.83 3.83 31.53
N ASP A 10 -3.74 3.08 31.62
CA ASP A 10 -2.67 3.02 30.61
C ASP A 10 -3.18 2.37 29.31
N PHE A 11 -2.83 2.95 28.16
CA PHE A 11 -3.16 2.42 26.85
C PHE A 11 -2.52 1.05 26.59
N ALA A 12 -1.38 0.74 27.21
CA ALA A 12 -0.76 -0.58 27.10
C ALA A 12 -1.74 -1.70 27.51
N ALA A 13 -2.57 -1.48 28.53
CA ALA A 13 -3.60 -2.44 28.95
C ALA A 13 -4.77 -2.59 27.93
N ARG A 14 -4.85 -1.75 26.90
CA ARG A 14 -5.78 -1.88 25.77
C ARG A 14 -5.12 -2.49 24.55
N HIS A 15 -3.84 -2.19 24.34
CA HIS A 15 -3.06 -2.66 23.20
C HIS A 15 -2.57 -4.10 23.36
N LEU A 16 -2.18 -4.49 24.58
CA LEU A 16 -1.72 -5.84 24.91
C LEU A 16 -2.92 -6.75 25.21
N GLY A 17 -3.00 -7.85 24.48
CA GLY A 17 -4.07 -8.84 24.62
C GLY A 17 -3.98 -9.63 25.93
N PRO A 18 -2.84 -10.29 26.21
CA PRO A 18 -2.65 -11.08 27.43
C PRO A 18 -2.68 -10.20 28.68
N ARG A 19 -3.39 -10.66 29.71
CA ARG A 19 -3.39 -10.04 31.05
C ARG A 19 -2.21 -10.55 31.87
N ALA A 20 -1.93 -9.90 33.00
CA ALA A 20 -0.83 -10.32 33.88
C ALA A 20 -0.93 -11.80 34.32
N GLU A 21 -2.14 -12.31 34.54
CA GLU A 21 -2.37 -13.74 34.80
C GLU A 21 -2.03 -14.61 33.59
N ASP A 22 -2.55 -14.24 32.41
CA ASP A 22 -2.27 -14.95 31.16
C ASP A 22 -0.77 -15.02 30.88
N VAL A 23 -0.05 -13.91 31.08
CA VAL A 23 1.41 -13.85 30.90
C VAL A 23 2.13 -14.86 31.81
N ARG A 24 1.70 -14.99 33.07
CA ARG A 24 2.28 -15.97 34.00
C ARG A 24 2.02 -17.40 33.54
N GLU A 25 0.80 -17.73 33.14
CA GLU A 25 0.44 -19.06 32.63
C GLU A 25 1.20 -19.40 31.34
N MET A 26 1.34 -18.43 30.43
CA MET A 26 2.07 -18.61 29.17
C MET A 26 3.56 -18.85 29.43
N LEU A 27 4.16 -18.11 30.36
CA LEU A 27 5.56 -18.28 30.77
C LEU A 27 5.80 -19.65 31.41
N GLU A 28 4.88 -20.12 32.26
CA GLU A 28 4.96 -21.45 32.87
C GLU A 28 4.99 -22.56 31.80
N LEU A 29 4.16 -22.45 30.75
CA LEU A 29 4.18 -23.41 29.63
C LEU A 29 5.49 -23.33 28.84
N VAL A 30 5.99 -22.12 28.57
CA VAL A 30 7.25 -21.90 27.84
C VAL A 30 8.47 -22.34 28.66
N GLY A 31 8.33 -22.47 29.98
CA GLY A 31 9.38 -22.88 30.90
C GLY A 31 10.29 -21.73 31.36
N CYS A 32 9.76 -20.51 31.44
CA CYS A 32 10.48 -19.32 31.95
C CYS A 32 9.77 -18.74 33.19
N ASP A 33 10.51 -18.18 34.15
CA ASP A 33 9.91 -17.56 35.34
C ASP A 33 9.42 -16.13 35.05
N THR A 34 10.11 -15.41 34.15
CA THR A 34 9.80 -14.03 33.79
C THR A 34 9.97 -13.75 32.29
N LEU A 35 9.38 -12.65 31.83
CA LEU A 35 9.63 -12.13 30.48
C LEU A 35 11.11 -11.78 30.26
N ASP A 36 11.84 -11.36 31.29
CA ASP A 36 13.28 -11.08 31.19
C ASP A 36 14.08 -12.35 30.93
N ASP A 37 13.70 -13.47 31.56
CA ASP A 37 14.32 -14.77 31.30
C ASP A 37 14.07 -15.20 29.85
N LEU A 38 12.83 -15.05 29.36
CA LEU A 38 12.50 -15.36 27.96
C LEU A 38 13.30 -14.51 26.97
N MET A 39 13.39 -13.19 27.19
CA MET A 39 14.23 -12.32 26.34
C MET A 39 15.72 -12.70 26.47
N GLY A 40 16.11 -13.10 27.68
CA GLY A 40 17.37 -13.69 28.09
C GLY A 40 17.79 -14.92 27.29
N GLU A 41 16.83 -15.72 26.84
CA GLU A 41 17.05 -16.93 26.06
C GLU A 41 16.85 -16.71 24.55
N THR A 42 16.10 -15.68 24.16
CA THR A 42 15.65 -15.47 22.78
C THR A 42 16.52 -14.49 21.98
N VAL A 43 16.89 -13.33 22.56
CA VAL A 43 17.63 -12.28 21.84
C VAL A 43 19.13 -12.44 22.10
N PRO A 44 20.03 -12.56 21.09
CA PRO A 44 21.45 -12.75 21.34
C PRO A 44 22.07 -11.64 22.19
N ALA A 45 22.82 -12.01 23.24
CA ALA A 45 23.36 -11.06 24.21
C ALA A 45 24.23 -9.97 23.57
N GLY A 46 24.95 -10.31 22.48
CA GLY A 46 25.84 -9.38 21.78
C GLY A 46 25.13 -8.22 21.10
N ILE A 47 23.81 -8.27 20.87
CA ILE A 47 23.07 -7.21 20.17
C ILE A 47 22.02 -6.51 21.05
N ARG A 48 21.87 -6.94 22.30
CA ARG A 48 20.86 -6.36 23.19
C ARG A 48 21.17 -4.91 23.51
N PHE A 49 20.18 -4.07 23.30
CA PHE A 49 20.20 -2.68 23.74
C PHE A 49 20.20 -2.61 25.27
N GLN A 50 20.91 -1.62 25.83
CA GLN A 50 21.04 -1.42 27.27
C GLN A 50 20.42 -0.08 27.66
N GLY A 51 19.50 -0.10 28.63
CA GLY A 51 18.79 1.08 29.10
C GLY A 51 17.49 1.36 28.35
N PRO A 52 16.76 2.42 28.75
CA PRO A 52 15.48 2.76 28.14
C PRO A 52 15.67 3.55 26.83
N LEU A 53 14.72 3.36 25.90
CA LEU A 53 14.62 4.20 24.70
C LEU A 53 14.43 5.67 25.08
N GLN A 54 15.12 6.56 24.37
CA GLN A 54 14.99 8.02 24.51
C GLN A 54 13.76 8.55 23.74
N ILE A 55 12.61 7.96 23.98
CA ILE A 55 11.30 8.43 23.51
C ILE A 55 10.43 8.87 24.69
N PRO A 56 9.36 9.65 24.47
CA PRO A 56 8.51 10.15 25.55
C PRO A 56 7.89 9.05 26.41
N GLU A 57 7.49 9.41 27.64
CA GLU A 57 6.61 8.59 28.47
C GLU A 57 5.21 8.49 27.85
N SER A 58 4.45 7.46 28.25
CA SER A 58 3.11 7.22 27.73
C SER A 58 2.15 8.36 28.12
N VAL A 59 1.26 8.71 27.20
CA VAL A 59 0.17 9.66 27.48
C VAL A 59 -1.19 8.96 27.45
N PRO A 60 -2.15 9.31 28.34
CA PRO A 60 -3.50 8.77 28.28
C PRO A 60 -4.21 9.14 26.96
N GLU A 61 -5.13 8.28 26.52
CA GLU A 61 -5.85 8.46 25.25
C GLU A 61 -6.53 9.83 25.09
N ALA A 62 -7.21 10.30 26.15
CA ALA A 62 -7.90 11.59 26.12
C ALA A 62 -6.93 12.78 26.00
N GLU A 63 -5.76 12.68 26.65
CA GLU A 63 -4.72 13.71 26.60
C GLU A 63 -4.05 13.73 25.22
N LEU A 64 -3.79 12.56 24.63
CA LEU A 64 -3.27 12.45 23.28
C LEU A 64 -4.17 13.17 22.27
N LEU A 65 -5.48 12.93 22.31
CA LEU A 65 -6.41 13.55 21.37
C LEU A 65 -6.43 15.08 21.52
N GLU A 66 -6.35 15.59 22.75
CA GLU A 66 -6.26 17.04 22.97
C GLU A 66 -4.93 17.62 22.46
N ARG A 67 -3.83 16.92 22.71
CA ARG A 67 -2.51 17.28 22.15
C ARG A 67 -2.54 17.31 20.62
N LEU A 68 -3.15 16.31 19.99
CA LEU A 68 -3.28 16.26 18.53
C LEU A 68 -4.19 17.36 17.99
N ARG A 69 -5.26 17.76 18.70
CA ARG A 69 -6.08 18.93 18.29
C ARG A 69 -5.27 20.21 18.33
N SER A 70 -4.46 20.39 19.37
CA SER A 70 -3.54 21.52 19.48
C SER A 70 -2.53 21.55 18.33
N ILE A 71 -1.90 20.41 18.01
CA ILE A 71 -0.98 20.28 16.86
C ILE A 71 -1.72 20.58 15.54
N ALA A 72 -2.90 20.00 15.34
CA ALA A 72 -3.73 20.22 14.15
C ALA A 72 -4.12 21.70 13.98
N SER A 73 -4.38 22.43 15.07
CA SER A 73 -4.69 23.86 15.03
C SER A 73 -3.53 24.72 14.53
N GLY A 74 -2.30 24.20 14.55
CA GLY A 74 -1.13 24.84 13.97
C GLY A 74 -1.05 24.72 12.44
N ASN A 75 -1.87 23.86 11.82
CA ASN A 75 -2.03 23.82 10.38
C ASN A 75 -3.09 24.84 9.93
N GLU A 76 -2.79 25.58 8.87
CA GLU A 76 -3.71 26.54 8.27
C GLU A 76 -4.35 25.93 7.02
N VAL A 77 -5.59 25.44 7.16
CA VAL A 77 -6.34 24.86 6.04
C VAL A 77 -6.89 25.97 5.15
N TRP A 78 -6.15 26.30 4.09
CA TRP A 78 -6.53 27.29 3.09
C TRP A 78 -7.20 26.64 1.89
N ARG A 79 -8.02 27.42 1.16
CA ARG A 79 -8.56 27.01 -0.14
C ARG A 79 -7.40 26.94 -1.14
N SER A 80 -7.04 25.73 -1.56
CA SER A 80 -5.82 25.52 -2.35
C SER A 80 -6.16 25.13 -3.77
N TYR A 81 -5.92 26.04 -4.71
CA TYR A 81 -6.15 25.87 -6.15
C TYR A 81 -4.82 25.68 -6.90
N LEU A 82 -3.88 24.98 -6.25
CA LEU A 82 -2.55 24.70 -6.78
C LEU A 82 -2.57 23.65 -7.90
N GLY A 83 -3.49 22.68 -7.83
CA GLY A 83 -3.60 21.58 -8.77
C GLY A 83 -2.45 20.59 -8.61
N MET A 84 -1.71 20.33 -9.69
CA MET A 84 -0.53 19.44 -9.67
C MET A 84 -0.86 18.01 -9.22
N GLY A 85 -2.02 17.48 -9.61
CA GLY A 85 -2.47 16.11 -9.30
C GLY A 85 -3.23 15.97 -7.98
N TYR A 86 -3.43 17.07 -7.25
CA TYR A 86 -4.18 17.11 -6.00
C TYR A 86 -5.23 18.23 -6.04
N SER A 87 -6.48 17.85 -5.85
CA SER A 87 -7.62 18.77 -5.88
C SER A 87 -8.59 18.43 -4.76
N GLY A 88 -9.28 19.43 -4.21
CA GLY A 88 -10.31 19.20 -3.22
C GLY A 88 -11.43 18.30 -3.75
N THR A 89 -12.01 17.51 -2.86
CA THR A 89 -13.19 16.67 -3.17
C THR A 89 -14.08 16.56 -1.95
N ILE A 90 -15.34 16.24 -2.18
CA ILE A 90 -16.31 15.95 -1.13
C ILE A 90 -16.29 14.43 -0.92
N THR A 91 -15.73 13.98 0.20
CA THR A 91 -15.86 12.57 0.62
C THR A 91 -17.31 12.32 1.06
N PRO A 92 -18.08 11.43 0.41
CA PRO A 92 -19.44 11.15 0.84
C PRO A 92 -19.46 10.60 2.27
N GLY A 93 -20.28 11.18 3.15
CA GLY A 93 -20.30 10.83 4.57
C GLY A 93 -20.56 9.33 4.84
N VAL A 94 -21.36 8.68 3.98
CA VAL A 94 -21.61 7.23 4.05
C VAL A 94 -20.35 6.40 3.75
N ILE A 95 -19.47 6.85 2.86
CA ILE A 95 -18.20 6.17 2.54
C ILE A 95 -17.18 6.45 3.63
N GLN A 96 -17.03 7.70 4.08
CA GLN A 96 -16.12 8.05 5.18
C GLN A 96 -16.44 7.20 6.42
N ARG A 97 -17.69 7.22 6.87
CA ARG A 97 -18.09 6.56 8.12
C ARG A 97 -18.06 5.03 8.04
N ASN A 98 -18.52 4.46 6.93
CA ASN A 98 -18.76 3.01 6.85
C ASN A 98 -17.64 2.23 6.13
N ILE A 99 -16.61 2.92 5.62
CA ILE A 99 -15.41 2.29 5.04
C ILE A 99 -14.15 2.83 5.73
N LEU A 100 -13.83 4.12 5.58
CA LEU A 100 -12.58 4.68 6.12
C LEU A 100 -12.50 4.62 7.65
N GLU A 101 -13.63 4.84 8.33
CA GLU A 101 -13.76 4.82 9.79
C GLU A 101 -14.32 3.48 10.31
N ASN A 102 -14.43 2.45 9.45
CA ASN A 102 -14.96 1.14 9.81
C ASN A 102 -13.86 0.06 9.87
N PRO A 103 -13.56 -0.51 11.06
CA PRO A 103 -12.53 -1.55 11.20
C PRO A 103 -12.83 -2.83 10.40
N GLY A 104 -14.09 -3.08 10.04
CA GLY A 104 -14.46 -4.19 9.14
C GLY A 104 -13.94 -4.03 7.71
N TRP A 105 -13.43 -2.85 7.34
CA TRP A 105 -12.83 -2.56 6.02
C TRP A 105 -11.32 -2.31 6.07
N TYR A 106 -10.80 -1.76 7.16
CA TYR A 106 -9.39 -1.36 7.22
C TYR A 106 -8.48 -2.35 7.96
N THR A 107 -8.99 -3.32 8.73
CA THR A 107 -8.12 -4.19 9.55
C THR A 107 -7.63 -5.45 8.85
N GLN A 108 -8.36 -5.95 7.85
CA GLN A 108 -7.91 -7.06 7.02
C GLN A 108 -6.71 -6.67 6.15
N TYR A 109 -5.98 -7.66 5.62
CA TYR A 109 -4.89 -7.42 4.67
C TYR A 109 -5.19 -7.98 3.27
N THR A 110 -4.15 -8.08 2.44
CA THR A 110 -4.21 -8.60 1.06
C THR A 110 -5.11 -9.84 0.98
N PRO A 111 -6.02 -9.94 -0.01
CA PRO A 111 -6.98 -11.04 -0.12
C PRO A 111 -6.33 -12.36 -0.60
N TYR A 112 -5.33 -12.85 0.13
CA TYR A 112 -4.68 -14.14 -0.12
C TYR A 112 -5.68 -15.30 0.01
N GLN A 113 -6.57 -15.22 1.00
CA GLN A 113 -7.66 -16.16 1.22
C GLN A 113 -8.96 -15.62 0.61
N ALA A 114 -9.10 -15.81 -0.70
CA ALA A 114 -10.16 -15.16 -1.48
C ALA A 114 -11.59 -15.56 -1.08
N GLU A 115 -11.81 -16.77 -0.56
CA GLU A 115 -13.13 -17.28 -0.15
C GLU A 115 -13.76 -16.51 1.02
N ILE A 116 -12.92 -15.83 1.82
CA ILE A 116 -13.28 -14.99 2.97
C ILE A 116 -12.88 -13.52 2.72
N ALA A 117 -12.82 -13.12 1.45
CA ALA A 117 -12.42 -11.78 0.99
C ALA A 117 -13.21 -11.28 -0.22
N GLN A 118 -14.37 -11.91 -0.53
CA GLN A 118 -15.14 -11.60 -1.73
C GLN A 118 -15.69 -10.17 -1.74
N GLY A 119 -15.89 -9.55 -0.57
CA GLY A 119 -16.35 -8.18 -0.43
C GLY A 119 -15.35 -7.18 -0.98
N ARG A 120 -14.12 -7.15 -0.44
CA ARG A 120 -13.09 -6.23 -0.94
C ARG A 120 -12.63 -6.58 -2.36
N LEU A 121 -12.65 -7.86 -2.75
CA LEU A 121 -12.39 -8.26 -4.13
C LEU A 121 -13.43 -7.68 -5.10
N GLU A 122 -14.72 -7.70 -4.76
CA GLU A 122 -15.77 -7.07 -5.57
C GLU A 122 -15.60 -5.55 -5.63
N ALA A 123 -15.29 -4.90 -4.50
CA ALA A 123 -15.04 -3.46 -4.48
C ALA A 123 -13.81 -3.05 -5.33
N LEU A 124 -12.76 -3.86 -5.35
CA LEU A 124 -11.60 -3.67 -6.22
C LEU A 124 -11.92 -3.93 -7.70
N LEU A 125 -12.80 -4.89 -8.00
CA LEU A 125 -13.28 -5.11 -9.36
C LEU A 125 -14.13 -3.92 -9.85
N ASN A 126 -14.91 -3.30 -8.97
CA ASN A 126 -15.62 -2.04 -9.28
C ASN A 126 -14.62 -0.93 -9.61
N PHE A 127 -13.55 -0.79 -8.82
CA PHE A 127 -12.48 0.17 -9.10
C PHE A 127 -11.83 -0.08 -10.47
N GLN A 128 -11.42 -1.31 -10.76
CA GLN A 128 -10.86 -1.69 -12.06
C GLN A 128 -11.80 -1.36 -13.21
N THR A 129 -13.07 -1.70 -13.08
CA THR A 129 -14.09 -1.44 -14.10
C THR A 129 -14.31 0.05 -14.32
N ALA A 130 -14.33 0.85 -13.25
CA ALA A 130 -14.43 2.30 -13.36
C ALA A 130 -13.23 2.92 -14.08
N VAL A 131 -12.01 2.45 -13.78
CA VAL A 131 -10.80 2.89 -14.47
C VAL A 131 -10.82 2.48 -15.95
N ILE A 132 -11.17 1.23 -16.26
CA ILE A 132 -11.32 0.70 -17.63
C ILE A 132 -12.28 1.58 -18.44
N ASP A 133 -13.50 1.77 -17.94
CA ASP A 133 -14.53 2.55 -18.62
C ASP A 133 -14.14 4.02 -18.81
N LEU A 134 -13.54 4.65 -17.79
CA LEU A 134 -13.18 6.07 -17.87
C LEU A 134 -11.97 6.31 -18.76
N THR A 135 -11.00 5.39 -18.80
CA THR A 135 -9.78 5.52 -19.64
C THR A 135 -9.96 4.99 -21.06
N GLY A 136 -10.99 4.18 -21.31
CA GLY A 136 -11.21 3.52 -22.61
C GLY A 136 -10.21 2.41 -22.92
N LEU A 137 -9.48 1.90 -21.92
CA LEU A 137 -8.48 0.83 -22.05
C LEU A 137 -9.02 -0.51 -21.56
N GLU A 138 -8.33 -1.61 -21.89
CA GLU A 138 -8.91 -2.96 -21.81
C GLU A 138 -8.75 -3.63 -20.44
N ILE A 139 -7.67 -3.33 -19.72
CA ILE A 139 -7.39 -3.90 -18.39
C ILE A 139 -6.83 -2.85 -17.44
N ALA A 140 -7.15 -2.96 -16.16
CA ALA A 140 -6.60 -2.13 -15.08
C ALA A 140 -6.17 -2.98 -13.89
N ASN A 141 -5.26 -2.46 -13.08
CA ASN A 141 -4.79 -3.13 -11.86
C ASN A 141 -5.62 -2.70 -10.61
N ALA A 142 -5.34 -3.35 -9.47
CA ALA A 142 -5.97 -3.10 -8.18
C ALA A 142 -5.13 -2.13 -7.31
N SER A 143 -4.75 -1.02 -7.94
CA SER A 143 -3.99 0.14 -7.48
C SER A 143 -2.46 0.06 -7.49
N LEU A 144 -1.85 1.25 -7.59
CA LEU A 144 -0.45 1.57 -7.34
C LEU A 144 -0.36 2.65 -6.23
N LEU A 145 0.86 3.10 -5.92
CA LEU A 145 1.15 3.91 -4.73
C LEU A 145 0.78 5.39 -4.86
N ASP A 146 1.12 6.01 -5.99
CA ASP A 146 0.79 7.39 -6.37
C ASP A 146 0.99 7.58 -7.90
N GLU A 147 0.56 8.71 -8.47
CA GLU A 147 0.65 8.95 -9.92
C GLU A 147 2.08 8.90 -10.45
N ALA A 148 3.04 9.48 -9.71
CA ALA A 148 4.42 9.59 -10.14
C ALA A 148 5.10 8.22 -10.23
N THR A 149 4.85 7.35 -9.24
CA THR A 149 5.27 5.95 -9.26
C THR A 149 4.54 5.16 -10.33
N ALA A 150 3.25 5.40 -10.59
CA ALA A 150 2.52 4.77 -11.68
C ALA A 150 3.10 5.10 -13.07
N ALA A 151 3.48 6.35 -13.30
CA ALA A 151 4.18 6.76 -14.54
C ALA A 151 5.55 6.08 -14.68
N ALA A 152 6.31 5.98 -13.60
CA ALA A 152 7.59 5.28 -13.58
C ALA A 152 7.46 3.77 -13.81
N GLU A 153 6.39 3.16 -13.30
CA GLU A 153 6.02 1.78 -13.55
C GLU A 153 5.60 1.55 -15.01
N ALA A 154 4.83 2.47 -15.61
CA ALA A 154 4.48 2.40 -17.03
C ALA A 154 5.74 2.46 -17.93
N MET A 155 6.69 3.35 -17.63
CA MET A 155 7.98 3.38 -18.31
C MET A 155 8.73 2.05 -18.19
N THR A 156 8.84 1.50 -16.98
CA THR A 156 9.56 0.24 -16.73
C THR A 156 8.87 -0.96 -17.38
N MET A 157 7.54 -0.99 -17.36
CA MET A 157 6.72 -1.99 -18.03
C MET A 157 6.99 -2.00 -19.54
N LEU A 158 6.99 -0.83 -20.19
CA LEU A 158 7.26 -0.69 -21.63
C LEU A 158 8.72 -1.00 -21.97
N TYR A 159 9.67 -0.57 -21.15
CA TYR A 159 11.09 -0.90 -21.33
C TYR A 159 11.35 -2.41 -21.25
N GLY A 160 10.59 -3.11 -20.39
CA GLY A 160 10.63 -4.56 -20.23
C GLY A 160 9.87 -5.35 -21.30
N GLN A 161 9.29 -4.71 -22.33
CA GLN A 161 8.60 -5.36 -23.44
C GLN A 161 9.54 -5.73 -24.60
N GLY A 162 9.29 -6.89 -25.22
CA GLY A 162 10.00 -7.37 -26.42
C GLY A 162 11.18 -8.33 -26.18
N ARG A 163 11.53 -9.12 -27.21
CA ARG A 163 12.66 -10.08 -27.20
C ARG A 163 14.02 -9.44 -27.55
N ARG A 164 14.02 -8.22 -28.10
CA ARG A 164 15.19 -7.41 -28.45
C ARG A 164 14.94 -5.98 -27.98
N ARG A 165 15.83 -5.41 -27.17
CA ARG A 165 15.79 -4.00 -26.77
C ARG A 165 15.78 -3.12 -28.02
N ARG A 166 14.72 -2.34 -28.20
CA ARG A 166 14.60 -1.31 -29.24
C ARG A 166 14.80 0.03 -28.54
N GLY A 167 16.05 0.46 -28.42
CA GLY A 167 16.38 1.74 -27.81
C GLY A 167 16.42 1.76 -26.28
N HIS A 168 16.72 2.95 -25.76
CA HIS A 168 16.90 3.24 -24.33
C HIS A 168 16.39 4.64 -23.95
N VAL A 169 15.74 5.35 -24.88
CA VAL A 169 15.25 6.71 -24.69
C VAL A 169 13.75 6.68 -24.36
N PHE A 170 13.38 7.42 -23.32
CA PHE A 170 11.99 7.67 -22.95
C PHE A 170 11.72 9.18 -22.99
N LEU A 171 10.77 9.61 -23.79
CA LEU A 171 10.40 11.02 -23.91
C LEU A 171 9.38 11.38 -22.84
N VAL A 172 9.51 12.53 -22.19
CA VAL A 172 8.57 12.98 -21.15
C VAL A 172 8.16 14.41 -21.42
N ALA A 173 6.86 14.67 -21.48
CA ALA A 173 6.36 16.01 -21.77
C ALA A 173 6.73 16.94 -20.60
N GLU A 174 7.25 18.13 -20.92
CA GLU A 174 7.67 19.11 -19.91
C GLU A 174 6.50 19.66 -19.09
N ASP A 175 5.27 19.50 -19.60
CA ASP A 175 4.02 19.86 -18.96
C ASP A 175 3.34 18.70 -18.23
N CYS A 176 4.03 17.57 -18.01
CA CYS A 176 3.70 16.65 -16.92
C CYS A 176 3.89 17.33 -15.55
N HIS A 177 3.25 16.79 -14.51
CA HIS A 177 3.49 17.31 -13.16
C HIS A 177 4.97 17.19 -12.76
N PRO A 178 5.58 18.22 -12.12
CA PRO A 178 7.02 18.23 -11.84
C PRO A 178 7.47 17.07 -10.95
N GLN A 179 6.64 16.66 -9.99
CA GLN A 179 6.91 15.47 -9.17
C GLN A 179 6.86 14.17 -9.98
N THR A 180 5.98 14.06 -10.99
CA THR A 180 5.90 12.92 -11.90
C THR A 180 7.19 12.81 -12.73
N ILE A 181 7.64 13.93 -13.31
CA ILE A 181 8.93 14.00 -14.03
C ILE A 181 10.09 13.60 -13.10
N GLY A 182 10.09 14.11 -11.87
CA GLY A 182 11.11 13.82 -10.85
C GLY A 182 11.23 12.32 -10.58
N VAL A 183 10.13 11.65 -10.23
CA VAL A 183 10.13 10.21 -9.92
C VAL A 183 10.47 9.35 -11.14
N VAL A 184 9.98 9.70 -12.34
CA VAL A 184 10.32 8.99 -13.59
C VAL A 184 11.83 9.06 -13.84
N ARG A 185 12.46 10.23 -13.70
CA ARG A 185 13.93 10.38 -13.81
C ARG A 185 14.67 9.55 -12.76
N THR A 186 14.23 9.59 -11.50
CA THR A 186 14.82 8.79 -10.42
C THR A 186 14.75 7.29 -10.72
N ARG A 187 13.64 6.81 -11.30
CA ARG A 187 13.47 5.40 -11.69
C ARG A 187 14.31 5.00 -12.89
N ALA A 188 14.47 5.90 -13.86
CA ALA A 188 15.17 5.67 -15.10
C ALA A 188 16.69 5.54 -14.93
N GLU A 189 17.27 6.41 -14.09
CA GLU A 189 18.72 6.55 -13.93
C GLU A 189 19.45 5.24 -13.58
N PRO A 190 19.05 4.45 -12.57
CA PRO A 190 19.73 3.19 -12.24
C PRO A 190 19.58 2.11 -13.32
N LEU A 191 18.54 2.21 -14.16
CA LEU A 191 18.26 1.26 -15.25
C LEU A 191 18.96 1.62 -16.56
N GLY A 192 19.67 2.76 -16.61
CA GLY A 192 20.31 3.27 -17.82
C GLY A 192 19.32 3.73 -18.90
N ILE A 193 18.14 4.20 -18.48
CA ILE A 193 17.13 4.78 -19.38
C ILE A 193 17.41 6.28 -19.52
N ASP A 194 17.55 6.77 -20.75
CA ASP A 194 17.73 8.19 -21.06
C ASP A 194 16.37 8.90 -21.12
N VAL A 195 16.05 9.68 -20.08
CA VAL A 195 14.80 10.46 -20.01
C VAL A 195 15.03 11.85 -20.60
N ARG A 196 14.43 12.11 -21.77
CA ARG A 196 14.49 13.41 -22.43
C ARG A 196 13.19 14.16 -22.20
N VAL A 197 13.28 15.29 -21.50
CA VAL A 197 12.14 16.15 -21.20
C VAL A 197 12.05 17.27 -22.21
N GLY A 198 10.86 17.54 -22.74
CA GLY A 198 10.62 18.66 -23.65
C GLY A 198 9.16 18.75 -24.09
N PRO A 199 8.81 19.70 -24.97
CA PRO A 199 7.45 19.86 -25.47
C PRO A 199 7.04 18.67 -26.34
N ALA A 200 5.85 18.12 -26.07
CA ALA A 200 5.33 16.93 -26.73
C ALA A 200 5.23 17.08 -28.26
N GLU A 201 4.98 18.31 -28.75
CA GLU A 201 4.88 18.64 -30.17
C GLU A 201 6.22 18.50 -30.92
N ARG A 202 7.34 18.44 -30.19
CA ARG A 202 8.69 18.27 -30.76
C ARG A 202 9.23 16.86 -30.59
N PHE A 203 8.43 15.91 -30.11
CA PHE A 203 8.87 14.53 -29.96
C PHE A 203 9.16 13.91 -31.32
N VAL A 204 10.33 13.28 -31.42
CA VAL A 204 10.77 12.53 -32.59
C VAL A 204 10.94 11.09 -32.18
N PHE A 205 10.15 10.22 -32.78
CA PHE A 205 10.23 8.77 -32.56
C PHE A 205 11.16 8.16 -33.61
N ASP A 206 12.42 8.00 -33.23
CA ASP A 206 13.42 7.25 -34.00
C ASP A 206 13.56 5.80 -33.47
N GLY A 207 14.54 5.05 -33.96
CA GLY A 207 14.79 3.67 -33.52
C GLY A 207 15.31 3.52 -32.08
N GLU A 208 15.63 4.62 -31.37
CA GLU A 208 16.12 4.62 -29.99
C GLU A 208 15.03 4.95 -28.94
N VAL A 209 13.90 5.51 -29.37
CA VAL A 209 12.77 5.86 -28.49
C VAL A 209 11.81 4.69 -28.34
N PHE A 210 11.70 4.15 -27.13
CA PHE A 210 10.77 3.04 -26.86
C PHE A 210 9.41 3.52 -26.37
N GLY A 211 9.31 4.75 -25.89
CA GLY A 211 8.02 5.33 -25.52
C GLY A 211 8.08 6.78 -25.08
N ALA A 212 6.89 7.32 -24.83
CA ALA A 212 6.68 8.69 -24.38
C ALA A 212 5.64 8.75 -23.25
N LEU A 213 5.78 9.74 -22.36
CA LEU A 213 4.80 10.11 -21.35
C LEU A 213 4.28 11.52 -21.63
N VAL A 214 2.96 11.67 -21.68
CA VAL A 214 2.24 12.96 -21.78
C VAL A 214 1.20 13.06 -20.67
N GLN A 215 0.74 14.27 -20.35
CA GLN A 215 -0.30 14.52 -19.33
C GLN A 215 -1.59 15.05 -19.99
N TYR A 216 -2.76 14.61 -19.49
CA TYR A 216 -4.07 14.93 -20.06
C TYR A 216 -5.17 15.09 -18.99
N PRO A 217 -5.60 16.32 -18.66
CA PRO A 217 -5.03 17.60 -19.08
C PRO A 217 -3.59 17.82 -18.56
N ALA A 218 -2.84 18.70 -19.21
CA ALA A 218 -1.47 19.06 -18.82
C ALA A 218 -1.42 19.75 -17.45
N THR A 219 -0.22 19.86 -16.88
CA THR A 219 -0.03 20.43 -15.53
C THR A 219 -0.47 21.88 -15.38
N ASP A 220 -0.58 22.63 -16.48
CA ASP A 220 -1.04 24.02 -16.52
C ASP A 220 -2.47 24.15 -17.10
N GLY A 221 -3.17 23.03 -17.28
CA GLY A 221 -4.57 22.94 -17.67
C GLY A 221 -4.84 22.72 -19.16
N ARG A 222 -3.82 22.76 -20.02
CA ARG A 222 -3.99 22.54 -21.46
C ARG A 222 -4.54 21.14 -21.76
N VAL A 223 -5.54 21.06 -22.62
CA VAL A 223 -6.00 19.79 -23.23
C VAL A 223 -5.34 19.64 -24.59
N GLY A 224 -4.37 18.72 -24.69
CA GLY A 224 -3.60 18.45 -25.92
C GLY A 224 -4.21 17.33 -26.77
N ASP A 225 -4.10 17.45 -28.10
CA ASP A 225 -4.48 16.38 -29.03
C ASP A 225 -3.27 15.50 -29.35
N TYR A 226 -3.25 14.29 -28.79
CA TYR A 226 -2.12 13.37 -28.88
C TYR A 226 -2.28 12.28 -29.95
N ARG A 227 -3.31 12.33 -30.81
CA ARG A 227 -3.53 11.30 -31.85
C ARG A 227 -2.33 11.15 -32.78
N SER A 228 -1.85 12.27 -33.32
CA SER A 228 -0.66 12.27 -34.20
C SER A 228 0.60 11.80 -33.50
N LEU A 229 0.74 12.06 -32.19
CA LEU A 229 1.85 11.59 -31.38
C LEU A 229 1.78 10.07 -31.19
N CYS A 230 0.60 9.51 -30.94
CA CYS A 230 0.37 8.07 -30.86
C CYS A 230 0.67 7.38 -32.20
N ASP A 231 0.16 7.92 -33.30
CA ASP A 231 0.43 7.40 -34.65
C ASP A 231 1.94 7.37 -34.96
N ALA A 232 2.65 8.47 -34.65
CA ALA A 232 4.09 8.56 -34.85
C ALA A 232 4.87 7.56 -33.98
N ALA A 233 4.50 7.42 -32.70
CA ALA A 233 5.11 6.45 -31.79
C ALA A 233 4.91 5.02 -32.30
N HIS A 234 3.69 4.65 -32.68
CA HIS A 234 3.36 3.31 -33.15
C HIS A 234 4.03 2.99 -34.49
N ALA A 235 4.13 3.96 -35.40
CA ALA A 235 4.85 3.80 -36.67
C ALA A 235 6.34 3.51 -36.47
N ALA A 236 6.96 4.07 -35.43
CA ALA A 236 8.33 3.77 -35.02
C ALA A 236 8.45 2.50 -34.14
N GLY A 237 7.31 1.94 -33.70
CA GLY A 237 7.25 0.78 -32.80
C GLY A 237 7.50 1.10 -31.33
N GLY A 238 7.35 2.37 -30.93
CA GLY A 238 7.28 2.82 -29.54
C GLY A 238 5.84 2.84 -29.01
N HIS A 239 5.68 3.28 -27.76
CA HIS A 239 4.41 3.29 -27.03
C HIS A 239 4.16 4.62 -26.30
N VAL A 240 2.90 4.96 -26.06
CA VAL A 240 2.51 6.21 -25.39
C VAL A 240 1.79 5.93 -24.07
N VAL A 241 2.31 6.54 -23.01
CA VAL A 241 1.70 6.60 -21.68
C VAL A 241 1.03 7.97 -21.52
N VAL A 242 -0.21 7.98 -21.03
CA VAL A 242 -0.94 9.20 -20.70
C VAL A 242 -1.23 9.24 -19.21
N ALA A 243 -0.70 10.23 -18.50
CA ALA A 243 -1.12 10.54 -17.15
C ALA A 243 -2.41 11.38 -17.19
N ALA A 244 -3.55 10.81 -16.77
CA ALA A 244 -4.88 11.40 -16.97
C ALA A 244 -5.73 11.51 -15.70
N ASP A 245 -6.51 12.59 -15.60
CA ASP A 245 -7.48 12.82 -14.52
C ASP A 245 -8.83 12.16 -14.85
N LEU A 246 -9.26 11.18 -14.03
CA LEU A 246 -10.51 10.44 -14.26
C LEU A 246 -11.78 11.30 -14.22
N MET A 247 -11.79 12.39 -13.45
CA MET A 247 -12.92 13.32 -13.41
C MET A 247 -12.98 14.13 -14.72
N ALA A 248 -11.84 14.56 -15.26
CA ALA A 248 -11.76 15.22 -16.55
C ALA A 248 -12.25 14.29 -17.68
N LEU A 249 -11.88 13.01 -17.62
CA LEU A 249 -12.31 11.98 -18.58
C LEU A 249 -13.81 11.70 -18.57
N ALA A 250 -14.58 12.21 -17.60
CA ALA A 250 -16.05 12.14 -17.66
C ALA A 250 -16.63 13.02 -18.80
N LEU A 251 -15.87 14.03 -19.25
CA LEU A 251 -16.28 14.95 -20.32
C LEU A 251 -15.31 14.94 -21.51
N LEU A 252 -14.05 14.57 -21.31
CA LEU A 252 -13.03 14.56 -22.35
C LEU A 252 -12.89 13.19 -23.02
N ALA A 253 -12.61 13.17 -24.33
CA ALA A 253 -12.27 11.96 -25.07
C ALA A 253 -11.12 11.23 -24.34
N PRO A 254 -11.33 9.96 -23.93
CA PRO A 254 -10.40 9.24 -23.08
C PRO A 254 -9.19 8.69 -23.85
N PRO A 255 -8.07 8.38 -23.17
CA PRO A 255 -6.83 7.91 -23.78
C PRO A 255 -6.98 6.75 -24.79
N GLY A 256 -7.85 5.78 -24.50
CA GLY A 256 -8.10 4.66 -25.39
C GLY A 256 -8.68 5.06 -26.76
N GLU A 257 -9.44 6.15 -26.83
CA GLU A 257 -10.06 6.60 -28.09
C GLU A 257 -9.09 7.30 -29.04
N PHE A 258 -7.99 7.86 -28.51
CA PHE A 258 -6.97 8.52 -29.31
C PHE A 258 -5.67 7.72 -29.46
N GLY A 259 -5.69 6.44 -29.08
CA GLY A 259 -4.61 5.49 -29.38
C GLY A 259 -3.52 5.37 -28.32
N ALA A 260 -3.75 5.80 -27.08
CA ALA A 260 -2.79 5.57 -25.99
C ALA A 260 -2.63 4.07 -25.67
N ASP A 261 -1.44 3.65 -25.27
CA ASP A 261 -1.14 2.27 -24.87
C ASP A 261 -1.44 2.00 -23.41
N VAL A 262 -1.18 3.01 -22.58
CA VAL A 262 -1.23 2.96 -21.12
C VAL A 262 -1.79 4.28 -20.61
N ALA A 263 -2.72 4.23 -19.67
CA ALA A 263 -3.16 5.39 -18.89
C ALA A 263 -2.80 5.19 -17.42
N VAL A 264 -2.31 6.24 -16.78
CA VAL A 264 -1.98 6.27 -15.34
C VAL A 264 -2.56 7.52 -14.72
N GLY A 265 -2.67 7.56 -13.39
CA GLY A 265 -3.12 8.75 -12.68
C GLY A 265 -3.45 8.45 -11.23
N ASN A 266 -3.83 9.48 -10.49
CA ASN A 266 -4.30 9.33 -9.11
C ASN A 266 -5.84 9.39 -9.04
N THR A 267 -6.46 8.79 -8.03
CA THR A 267 -7.92 8.86 -7.82
C THR A 267 -8.39 9.66 -6.57
N PRO A 268 -7.67 10.67 -6.05
CA PRO A 268 -8.10 11.38 -4.85
C PRO A 268 -9.43 12.09 -5.06
N ARG A 269 -9.69 12.62 -6.26
CA ARG A 269 -10.93 13.35 -6.59
C ARG A 269 -12.18 12.48 -6.61
N PHE A 270 -12.04 11.17 -6.43
CA PHE A 270 -13.15 10.25 -6.23
C PHE A 270 -13.34 10.02 -4.72
N GLY A 271 -13.54 11.11 -3.97
CA GLY A 271 -13.89 11.08 -2.55
C GLY A 271 -12.76 10.70 -1.59
N GLY A 272 -11.50 10.89 -1.96
CA GLY A 272 -10.35 10.76 -1.05
C GLY A 272 -9.88 12.11 -0.50
N PRO A 273 -9.60 12.26 0.81
CA PRO A 273 -9.09 13.51 1.37
C PRO A 273 -7.71 13.86 0.80
N LEU A 274 -7.33 15.15 0.74
CA LEU A 274 -6.00 15.59 0.27
C LEU A 274 -4.85 14.97 1.06
N GLY A 275 -5.02 14.85 2.39
CA GLY A 275 -4.14 14.10 3.28
C GLY A 275 -2.68 14.57 3.32
N TYR A 276 -2.41 15.82 2.91
CA TYR A 276 -1.07 16.37 2.75
C TYR A 276 -0.12 15.48 1.91
N GLY A 277 -0.70 14.81 0.90
CA GLY A 277 0.02 13.96 -0.06
C GLY A 277 -0.60 12.58 -0.25
N GLY A 278 -1.33 12.08 0.74
CA GLY A 278 -2.00 10.78 0.65
C GLY A 278 -2.48 10.24 1.99
N PRO A 279 -2.92 8.98 2.03
CA PRO A 279 -2.81 8.01 0.95
C PRO A 279 -3.87 8.18 -0.14
N HIS A 280 -3.53 7.86 -1.39
CA HIS A 280 -4.44 7.82 -2.53
C HIS A 280 -4.14 6.62 -3.41
N ALA A 281 -5.15 6.03 -4.03
CA ALA A 281 -4.93 4.96 -5.00
C ALA A 281 -4.57 5.54 -6.36
N ALA A 282 -3.37 5.22 -6.85
CA ALA A 282 -3.07 5.43 -8.25
C ALA A 282 -3.59 4.27 -9.10
N TYR A 283 -3.92 4.54 -10.34
CA TYR A 283 -4.34 3.53 -11.31
C TYR A 283 -3.29 3.37 -12.41
N ILE A 284 -3.26 2.16 -12.98
CA ILE A 284 -2.65 1.91 -14.29
C ILE A 284 -3.63 1.05 -15.10
N ALA A 285 -3.93 1.49 -16.31
CA ALA A 285 -4.72 0.77 -17.29
C ALA A 285 -3.94 0.65 -18.60
N CYS A 286 -4.14 -0.43 -19.35
CA CYS A 286 -3.44 -0.66 -20.60
C CYS A 286 -4.21 -1.60 -21.52
N GLY A 287 -3.72 -1.77 -22.75
CA GLY A 287 -4.21 -2.82 -23.64
C GLY A 287 -3.87 -4.23 -23.13
N GLU A 288 -4.73 -5.21 -23.45
CA GLU A 288 -4.66 -6.61 -23.00
C GLU A 288 -3.32 -7.27 -23.34
N ARG A 289 -2.68 -6.83 -24.43
CA ARG A 289 -1.34 -7.28 -24.85
C ARG A 289 -0.27 -7.11 -23.77
N PHE A 290 -0.45 -6.17 -22.83
CA PHE A 290 0.49 -5.88 -21.75
C PHE A 290 0.19 -6.66 -20.45
N LYS A 291 -0.87 -7.48 -20.38
CA LYS A 291 -1.34 -8.16 -19.15
C LYS A 291 -0.28 -8.92 -18.36
N ARG A 292 0.70 -9.52 -19.05
CA ARG A 292 1.80 -10.30 -18.42
C ARG A 292 2.91 -9.44 -17.81
N LYS A 293 2.88 -8.13 -18.06
CA LYS A 293 3.87 -7.16 -17.59
C LYS A 293 3.26 -6.09 -16.67
N LEU A 294 1.93 -6.06 -16.53
CA LEU A 294 1.26 -5.11 -15.66
C LEU A 294 1.77 -5.23 -14.20
N PRO A 295 2.14 -4.13 -13.54
CA PRO A 295 2.59 -4.11 -12.15
C PRO A 295 1.43 -4.25 -11.16
N GLY A 296 1.73 -4.77 -9.98
CA GLY A 296 0.77 -4.91 -8.88
C GLY A 296 -0.31 -5.98 -9.11
N ARG A 297 -1.27 -5.99 -8.18
CA ARG A 297 -2.38 -6.95 -8.14
C ARG A 297 -3.40 -6.66 -9.24
N ILE A 298 -4.08 -7.70 -9.71
CA ILE A 298 -5.23 -7.61 -10.61
C ILE A 298 -6.31 -8.51 -10.04
N ILE A 299 -7.54 -8.05 -9.91
CA ILE A 299 -8.69 -8.89 -9.57
C ILE A 299 -9.27 -9.48 -10.84
N GLY A 300 -9.55 -10.78 -10.81
CA GLY A 300 -10.17 -11.49 -11.90
C GLY A 300 -11.32 -12.38 -11.44
N VAL A 301 -12.26 -12.60 -12.35
CA VAL A 301 -13.38 -13.54 -12.18
C VAL A 301 -12.88 -14.97 -12.44
N SER A 302 -13.33 -15.90 -11.60
CA SER A 302 -13.17 -17.35 -11.73
C SER A 302 -14.46 -18.04 -11.27
N VAL A 303 -14.36 -19.34 -10.99
CA VAL A 303 -15.42 -20.15 -10.40
C VAL A 303 -14.93 -20.83 -9.13
N ASP A 304 -15.84 -21.10 -8.20
CA ASP A 304 -15.60 -22.00 -7.08
C ASP A 304 -15.83 -23.47 -7.49
N ARG A 305 -15.50 -24.38 -6.57
CA ARG A 305 -15.66 -25.83 -6.79
C ARG A 305 -17.09 -26.30 -7.03
N HIS A 306 -18.09 -25.47 -6.73
CA HIS A 306 -19.51 -25.75 -6.96
C HIS A 306 -20.00 -25.14 -8.29
N GLY A 307 -19.10 -24.50 -9.06
CA GLY A 307 -19.42 -23.82 -10.31
C GLY A 307 -19.92 -22.39 -10.15
N ASN A 308 -19.99 -21.86 -8.92
CA ASN A 308 -20.46 -20.50 -8.68
C ASN A 308 -19.37 -19.48 -9.07
N PRO A 309 -19.73 -18.30 -9.59
CA PRO A 309 -18.78 -17.23 -9.82
C PRO A 309 -18.06 -16.82 -8.52
N ALA A 310 -16.74 -16.64 -8.61
CA ALA A 310 -15.91 -16.24 -7.49
C ALA A 310 -14.76 -15.34 -7.95
N LEU A 311 -14.37 -14.37 -7.12
CA LEU A 311 -13.29 -13.44 -7.41
C LEU A 311 -11.97 -13.90 -6.80
N ARG A 312 -10.84 -13.57 -7.44
CA ARG A 312 -9.49 -13.80 -6.91
C ARG A 312 -8.49 -12.77 -7.44
N MET A 313 -7.30 -12.73 -6.85
CA MET A 313 -6.15 -12.07 -7.47
C MET A 313 -5.65 -12.91 -8.64
N ALA A 314 -5.66 -12.39 -9.86
CA ALA A 314 -5.30 -13.07 -11.11
C ALA A 314 -3.85 -12.84 -11.54
N LEU A 315 -3.28 -13.81 -12.28
CA LEU A 315 -1.92 -13.74 -12.83
C LEU A 315 -0.84 -13.42 -11.79
N GLN A 316 -0.94 -13.98 -10.58
CA GLN A 316 -0.05 -13.68 -9.44
C GLN A 316 1.42 -14.00 -9.73
N THR A 317 1.72 -14.86 -10.71
CA THR A 317 3.11 -15.15 -11.13
C THR A 317 3.89 -13.93 -11.63
N ARG A 318 3.25 -12.76 -11.81
CA ARG A 318 3.93 -11.48 -12.10
C ARG A 318 4.57 -10.87 -10.86
N GLU A 319 4.05 -11.17 -9.67
CA GLU A 319 4.31 -10.46 -8.43
C GLU A 319 5.57 -10.97 -7.72
N GLN A 320 6.10 -10.12 -6.84
CA GLN A 320 7.37 -10.31 -6.13
C GLN A 320 7.46 -11.63 -5.34
N HIS A 321 6.36 -12.08 -4.72
CA HIS A 321 6.36 -13.25 -3.84
C HIS A 321 6.56 -14.57 -4.59
N ILE A 322 6.29 -14.60 -5.91
CA ILE A 322 6.55 -15.75 -6.79
C ILE A 322 7.81 -15.54 -7.62
N ARG A 323 7.96 -14.35 -8.22
CA ARG A 323 8.99 -14.11 -9.25
C ARG A 323 10.25 -13.39 -8.78
N ARG A 324 10.28 -12.86 -7.56
CA ARG A 324 11.48 -12.25 -6.95
C ARG A 324 12.16 -11.25 -7.90
N GLU A 325 13.43 -11.42 -8.25
CA GLU A 325 14.19 -10.55 -9.16
C GLU A 325 13.63 -10.46 -10.58
N LYS A 326 12.70 -11.35 -10.97
CA LYS A 326 12.05 -11.39 -12.30
C LYS A 326 10.61 -10.87 -12.27
N ALA A 327 10.16 -10.34 -11.13
CA ALA A 327 8.84 -9.75 -10.98
C ALA A 327 8.68 -8.53 -11.89
N THR A 328 7.43 -8.14 -12.16
CA THR A 328 7.15 -6.96 -13.00
C THR A 328 7.43 -5.65 -12.27
N SER A 329 7.39 -5.66 -10.94
CA SER A 329 7.63 -4.55 -10.03
C SER A 329 8.00 -5.10 -8.65
N ASN A 330 8.60 -4.28 -7.79
CA ASN A 330 8.82 -4.59 -6.39
C ASN A 330 7.57 -4.35 -5.50
N ILE A 331 6.49 -3.77 -6.03
CA ILE A 331 5.31 -3.42 -5.24
C ILE A 331 4.71 -4.64 -4.51
N CYS A 332 4.39 -4.46 -3.23
CA CYS A 332 3.71 -5.45 -2.38
C CYS A 332 2.47 -4.83 -1.72
N THR A 333 2.63 -4.04 -0.66
CA THR A 333 1.54 -3.16 -0.17
C THR A 333 1.25 -2.09 -1.22
N ALA A 334 -0.02 -1.86 -1.52
CA ALA A 334 -0.48 -0.85 -2.47
C ALA A 334 -1.40 0.15 -1.76
N GLN A 335 -2.58 0.48 -2.32
CA GLN A 335 -3.51 1.48 -1.79
C GLN A 335 -4.97 0.97 -1.81
N VAL A 336 -5.17 -0.29 -1.41
CA VAL A 336 -6.45 -1.00 -1.56
C VAL A 336 -7.63 -0.27 -0.93
N LEU A 337 -7.53 0.19 0.33
CA LEU A 337 -8.62 0.89 1.01
C LEU A 337 -9.08 2.14 0.23
N LEU A 338 -8.14 2.85 -0.38
CA LEU A 338 -8.42 4.07 -1.13
C LEU A 338 -8.97 3.75 -2.53
N ALA A 339 -8.56 2.63 -3.11
CA ALA A 339 -9.15 2.12 -4.36
C ALA A 339 -10.60 1.67 -4.12
N VAL A 340 -10.89 1.04 -2.97
CA VAL A 340 -12.25 0.73 -2.52
C VAL A 340 -13.08 1.99 -2.36
N MET A 341 -12.55 3.03 -1.70
CA MET A 341 -13.26 4.31 -1.58
C MET A 341 -13.56 4.94 -2.94
N ALA A 342 -12.60 4.97 -3.86
CA ALA A 342 -12.78 5.53 -5.20
C ALA A 342 -13.78 4.71 -6.03
N GLY A 343 -13.75 3.37 -5.94
CA GLY A 343 -14.73 2.49 -6.56
C GLY A 343 -16.14 2.72 -5.99
N MET A 344 -16.27 2.93 -4.69
CA MET A 344 -17.54 3.24 -4.03
C MET A 344 -18.05 4.63 -4.37
N TYR A 345 -17.18 5.62 -4.55
CA TYR A 345 -17.54 6.93 -5.07
C TYR A 345 -18.16 6.79 -6.47
N ALA A 346 -17.51 6.01 -7.34
CA ALA A 346 -18.05 5.71 -8.67
C ALA A 346 -19.38 4.95 -8.62
N VAL A 347 -19.56 4.01 -7.67
CA VAL A 347 -20.84 3.33 -7.46
C VAL A 347 -21.93 4.29 -6.97
N TYR A 348 -21.60 5.20 -6.04
CA TYR A 348 -22.57 6.11 -5.44
C TYR A 348 -23.08 7.14 -6.44
N HIS A 349 -22.17 7.76 -7.20
CA HIS A 349 -22.50 8.81 -8.15
C HIS A 349 -22.85 8.28 -9.54
N GLY A 350 -22.11 7.25 -10.00
CA GLY A 350 -22.11 6.65 -11.34
C GLY A 350 -22.15 7.64 -12.48
N PRO A 351 -22.53 7.22 -13.69
CA PRO A 351 -22.22 8.01 -14.87
C PRO A 351 -22.84 9.41 -14.83
N GLU A 352 -24.10 9.53 -14.42
CA GLU A 352 -24.80 10.83 -14.37
C GLU A 352 -24.27 11.73 -13.26
N GLY A 353 -23.96 11.16 -12.08
CA GLY A 353 -23.43 11.92 -10.96
C GLY A 353 -22.03 12.44 -11.23
N ILE A 354 -21.15 11.59 -11.75
CA ILE A 354 -19.79 11.97 -12.13
C ILE A 354 -19.82 13.00 -13.25
N ARG A 355 -20.64 12.80 -14.31
CA ARG A 355 -20.80 13.78 -15.40
C ARG A 355 -21.28 15.14 -14.86
N ARG A 356 -22.22 15.14 -13.92
CA ARG A 356 -22.73 16.37 -13.30
C ARG A 356 -21.66 17.08 -12.47
N ILE A 357 -20.84 16.35 -11.73
CA ILE A 357 -19.73 16.91 -10.93
C ILE A 357 -18.68 17.52 -11.86
N ALA A 358 -18.22 16.76 -12.86
CA ALA A 358 -17.27 17.25 -13.86
C ALA A 358 -17.83 18.46 -14.63
N GLY A 359 -19.10 18.41 -15.06
CA GLY A 359 -19.77 19.50 -15.76
C GLY A 359 -19.87 20.78 -14.92
N ARG A 360 -20.14 20.64 -13.61
CA ARG A 360 -20.13 21.76 -12.67
C ARG A 360 -18.74 22.37 -12.54
N ILE A 361 -17.71 21.57 -12.34
CA ILE A 361 -16.31 22.05 -12.26
C ILE A 361 -15.92 22.80 -13.54
N ARG A 362 -16.22 22.22 -14.70
CA ARG A 362 -15.96 22.85 -16.01
C ARG A 362 -16.69 24.19 -16.15
N LYS A 363 -17.98 24.24 -15.79
CA LYS A 363 -18.78 25.47 -15.85
C LYS A 363 -18.23 26.56 -14.93
N GLN A 364 -17.81 26.20 -13.71
CA GLN A 364 -17.20 27.13 -12.77
C GLN A 364 -15.87 27.67 -13.32
N THR A 365 -15.07 26.81 -13.92
CA THR A 365 -13.77 27.17 -14.54
C THR A 365 -13.96 28.10 -15.74
N ALA A 366 -14.90 27.79 -16.62
CA ALA A 366 -15.25 28.67 -17.75
C ALA A 366 -15.83 30.01 -17.28
N THR A 367 -16.57 30.02 -16.16
CA THR A 367 -17.12 31.25 -15.56
C THR A 367 -16.00 32.13 -15.05
N LEU A 368 -15.02 31.53 -14.35
CA LEU A 368 -13.83 32.23 -13.91
C LEU A 368 -13.07 32.80 -15.12
N ALA A 369 -12.73 31.97 -16.11
CA ALA A 369 -12.01 32.40 -17.31
C ALA A 369 -12.65 33.63 -17.98
N ARG A 370 -13.98 33.58 -18.21
CA ARG A 370 -14.72 34.70 -18.82
C ARG A 370 -14.66 35.97 -17.98
N GLY A 371 -14.79 35.86 -16.66
CA GLY A 371 -14.69 37.03 -15.78
C GLY A 371 -13.28 37.61 -15.75
N LEU A 372 -12.25 36.76 -15.80
CA LEU A 372 -10.85 37.16 -15.88
C LEU A 372 -10.56 37.90 -17.20
N GLU A 373 -11.04 37.38 -18.33
CA GLU A 373 -10.92 38.01 -19.66
C GLU A 373 -11.62 39.36 -19.72
N GLN A 374 -12.83 39.49 -19.16
CA GLN A 374 -13.55 40.76 -19.08
C GLN A 374 -12.81 41.83 -18.28
N ALA A 375 -12.01 41.42 -17.30
CA ALA A 375 -11.14 42.29 -16.52
C ALA A 375 -9.77 42.55 -17.17
N GLY A 376 -9.54 42.07 -18.38
CA GLY A 376 -8.31 42.29 -19.14
C GLY A 376 -7.16 41.33 -18.84
N ASN A 377 -7.40 40.27 -18.06
CA ASN A 377 -6.43 39.18 -17.89
C ASN A 377 -6.45 38.27 -19.12
N GLU A 378 -5.33 37.63 -19.45
CA GLU A 378 -5.23 36.70 -20.59
C GLU A 378 -5.23 35.26 -20.08
N VAL A 379 -6.23 34.48 -20.52
CA VAL A 379 -6.27 33.02 -20.31
C VAL A 379 -5.51 32.36 -21.45
N ILE A 380 -4.42 31.65 -21.14
CA ILE A 380 -3.45 31.18 -22.13
C ILE A 380 -4.01 30.08 -23.03
N HIS A 381 -4.81 29.18 -22.46
CA HIS A 381 -5.33 28.00 -23.15
C HIS A 381 -6.82 28.17 -23.45
N SER A 382 -7.25 27.80 -24.65
CA SER A 382 -8.67 27.84 -25.04
C SER A 382 -9.44 26.56 -24.66
N VAL A 383 -8.73 25.45 -24.48
CA VAL A 383 -9.31 24.16 -24.08
C VAL A 383 -8.67 23.69 -22.78
N TYR A 384 -9.49 23.61 -21.74
CA TYR A 384 -9.13 23.24 -20.38
C TYR A 384 -10.32 22.55 -19.71
N PHE A 385 -10.04 21.78 -18.66
CA PHE A 385 -11.08 21.20 -17.80
C PHE A 385 -11.36 22.08 -16.58
N ASP A 386 -10.44 22.08 -15.61
CA ASP A 386 -10.59 22.72 -14.31
C ASP A 386 -9.47 23.71 -13.98
N THR A 387 -8.40 23.70 -14.79
CA THR A 387 -7.18 24.44 -14.52
C THR A 387 -6.98 25.52 -15.58
N LEU A 388 -6.82 26.76 -15.13
CA LEU A 388 -6.49 27.89 -15.98
C LEU A 388 -5.04 28.30 -15.75
N ARG A 389 -4.29 28.55 -16.82
CA ARG A 389 -3.07 29.35 -16.78
C ARG A 389 -3.42 30.77 -17.22
N VAL A 390 -3.16 31.73 -16.36
CA VAL A 390 -3.59 33.12 -16.53
C VAL A 390 -2.37 34.02 -16.50
N ARG A 391 -2.22 34.88 -17.51
CA ARG A 391 -1.34 36.05 -17.44
C ARG A 391 -2.16 37.22 -16.90
N PRO A 392 -1.92 37.66 -15.65
CA PRO A 392 -2.75 38.69 -15.06
C PRO A 392 -2.47 40.07 -15.68
N ALA A 393 -3.47 40.95 -15.66
CA ALA A 393 -3.31 42.34 -16.10
C ALA A 393 -2.44 43.15 -15.12
N ALA A 394 -2.46 42.78 -13.84
CA ALA A 394 -1.57 43.28 -12.79
C ALA A 394 -0.32 42.39 -12.66
N PRO A 395 0.75 42.85 -11.98
CA PRO A 395 1.87 41.97 -11.62
C PRO A 395 1.38 40.71 -10.89
N ALA A 396 1.92 39.54 -11.27
CA ALA A 396 1.53 38.26 -10.66
C ALA A 396 1.71 38.24 -9.13
N GLU A 397 2.75 38.92 -8.62
CA GLU A 397 3.00 39.06 -7.18
C GLU A 397 1.84 39.74 -6.43
N ASP A 398 1.21 40.74 -7.04
CA ASP A 398 0.07 41.46 -6.47
C ASP A 398 -1.17 40.55 -6.39
N VAL A 399 -1.41 39.76 -7.43
CA VAL A 399 -2.47 38.75 -7.47
C VAL A 399 -2.23 37.69 -6.38
N LEU A 400 -1.01 37.18 -6.25
CA LEU A 400 -0.64 36.21 -5.21
C LEU A 400 -0.75 36.82 -3.81
N ALA A 401 -0.43 38.10 -3.62
CA ALA A 401 -0.63 38.80 -2.35
C ALA A 401 -2.11 38.97 -2.03
N ALA A 402 -2.94 39.33 -3.02
CA ALA A 402 -4.39 39.42 -2.87
C ALA A 402 -5.00 38.05 -2.51
N ALA A 403 -4.56 36.98 -3.17
CA ALA A 403 -4.98 35.60 -2.86
C ALA A 403 -4.64 35.22 -1.41
N ARG A 404 -3.40 35.49 -0.98
CA ARG A 404 -2.96 35.25 0.40
C ARG A 404 -3.80 36.02 1.43
N SER A 405 -4.17 37.27 1.13
CA SER A 405 -5.05 38.06 2.02
C SER A 405 -6.43 37.42 2.25
N ARG A 406 -6.88 36.57 1.31
CA ARG A 406 -8.13 35.81 1.35
C ARG A 406 -7.95 34.33 1.71
N ARG A 407 -6.75 33.92 2.16
CA ARG A 407 -6.40 32.53 2.47
C ARG A 407 -6.63 31.57 1.30
N ILE A 408 -6.17 31.98 0.13
CA ILE A 408 -6.19 31.19 -1.11
C ILE A 408 -4.74 30.92 -1.54
N ASN A 409 -4.45 29.66 -1.88
CA ASN A 409 -3.19 29.28 -2.53
C ASN A 409 -3.40 29.15 -4.03
N LEU A 410 -2.58 29.86 -4.81
CA LEU A 410 -2.50 29.77 -6.28
C LEU A 410 -1.09 29.35 -6.68
N ARG A 411 -0.94 28.74 -7.86
CA ARG A 411 0.35 28.24 -8.32
C ARG A 411 1.05 29.28 -9.19
N ASP A 412 2.18 29.78 -8.72
CA ASP A 412 3.08 30.61 -9.54
C ASP A 412 3.95 29.73 -10.44
N LEU A 413 4.04 30.08 -11.74
CA LEU A 413 4.92 29.40 -12.70
C LEU A 413 6.27 30.12 -12.88
N GLY A 414 6.46 31.30 -12.28
CA GLY A 414 7.71 32.06 -12.32
C GLY A 414 7.99 32.79 -13.64
N ASP A 415 7.05 32.76 -14.58
CA ASP A 415 7.12 33.43 -15.89
C ASP A 415 6.12 34.60 -16.03
N GLY A 416 5.59 35.06 -14.89
CA GLY A 416 4.53 36.06 -14.83
C GLY A 416 3.12 35.51 -15.04
N THR A 417 2.95 34.18 -15.15
CA THR A 417 1.63 33.53 -15.20
C THR A 417 1.31 32.79 -13.90
N VAL A 418 0.01 32.72 -13.58
CA VAL A 418 -0.52 32.07 -12.38
C VAL A 418 -1.51 30.99 -12.81
N CYS A 419 -1.38 29.80 -12.24
CA CYS A 419 -2.32 28.71 -12.42
C CYS A 419 -3.38 28.68 -11.31
N VAL A 420 -4.63 28.41 -11.71
CA VAL A 420 -5.78 28.24 -10.81
C VAL A 420 -6.47 26.93 -11.19
N ALA A 421 -6.37 25.90 -10.34
CA ALA A 421 -7.02 24.61 -10.51
C ALA A 421 -8.26 24.51 -9.60
N LEU A 422 -9.44 24.55 -10.19
CA LEU A 422 -10.71 24.44 -9.47
C LEU A 422 -11.08 22.99 -9.20
N ASP A 423 -12.02 22.80 -8.29
CA ASP A 423 -12.42 21.46 -7.86
C ASP A 423 -13.87 21.37 -7.37
N GLU A 424 -14.26 20.16 -6.93
CA GLU A 424 -15.62 19.86 -6.53
C GLU A 424 -16.12 20.75 -5.37
N THR A 425 -15.20 21.23 -4.52
CA THR A 425 -15.53 21.99 -3.31
C THR A 425 -15.86 23.46 -3.59
N VAL A 426 -15.47 23.97 -4.76
CA VAL A 426 -15.63 25.39 -5.13
C VAL A 426 -17.10 25.81 -5.09
N THR A 427 -17.38 26.90 -4.40
CA THR A 427 -18.71 27.54 -4.33
C THR A 427 -18.75 28.82 -5.17
N PRO A 428 -19.94 29.42 -5.42
CA PRO A 428 -20.01 30.73 -6.07
C PRO A 428 -19.24 31.83 -5.33
N ALA A 429 -19.22 31.78 -3.99
CA ALA A 429 -18.47 32.76 -3.18
C ALA A 429 -16.95 32.62 -3.37
N ASP A 430 -16.46 31.38 -3.54
CA ASP A 430 -15.05 31.15 -3.85
C ASP A 430 -14.67 31.70 -5.23
N LEU A 431 -15.59 31.60 -6.21
CA LEU A 431 -15.40 32.22 -7.52
C LEU A 431 -15.40 33.74 -7.44
N ASP A 432 -16.29 34.35 -6.66
CA ASP A 432 -16.30 35.80 -6.44
C ASP A 432 -14.98 36.27 -5.80
N ASP A 433 -14.45 35.52 -4.83
CA ASP A 433 -13.13 35.78 -4.23
C ASP A 433 -12.02 35.69 -5.27
N LEU A 434 -12.02 34.66 -6.12
CA LEU A 434 -11.03 34.49 -7.18
C LEU A 434 -11.12 35.60 -8.24
N LEU A 435 -12.32 35.98 -8.67
CA LEU A 435 -12.52 37.11 -9.58
C LEU A 435 -11.93 38.40 -8.98
N ALA A 436 -12.23 38.69 -7.72
CA ALA A 436 -11.72 39.86 -7.04
C ALA A 436 -10.18 39.84 -6.88
N VAL A 437 -9.57 38.66 -6.64
CA VAL A 437 -8.11 38.48 -6.56
C VAL A 437 -7.40 38.90 -7.86
N PHE A 438 -8.03 38.70 -9.00
CA PHE A 438 -7.53 39.10 -10.31
C PHE A 438 -8.07 40.47 -10.79
N GLY A 439 -8.68 41.25 -9.89
CA GLY A 439 -9.19 42.58 -10.20
C GLY A 439 -10.49 42.62 -11.02
N ALA A 440 -11.19 41.50 -11.15
CA ALA A 440 -12.49 41.45 -11.82
C ALA A 440 -13.62 41.85 -10.87
N ASP A 441 -14.33 42.94 -11.19
CA ASP A 441 -15.54 43.37 -10.47
C ASP A 441 -16.79 42.75 -11.13
N ALA A 442 -17.02 41.47 -10.83
CA ALA A 442 -18.14 40.72 -11.38
C ALA A 442 -18.66 39.69 -10.36
N SER A 443 -19.96 39.37 -10.46
CA SER A 443 -20.55 38.26 -9.72
C SER A 443 -20.52 36.99 -10.55
N ALA A 444 -19.94 35.92 -9.99
CA ALA A 444 -19.85 34.60 -10.59
C ALA A 444 -21.24 34.03 -10.93
N VAL A 445 -22.26 34.26 -10.10
CA VAL A 445 -23.64 33.81 -10.36
C VAL A 445 -24.22 34.53 -11.59
N VAL A 446 -24.02 35.83 -11.70
CA VAL A 446 -24.51 36.62 -12.85
C VAL A 446 -23.78 36.20 -14.13
N LEU A 447 -22.46 36.02 -14.06
CA LEU A 447 -21.66 35.55 -15.19
C LEU A 447 -22.10 34.15 -15.63
N ALA A 448 -22.23 33.20 -14.71
CA ALA A 448 -22.62 31.82 -15.00
C ALA A 448 -24.05 31.70 -15.55
N ALA A 449 -24.93 32.67 -15.27
CA ALA A 449 -26.28 32.73 -15.86
C ALA A 449 -26.29 33.32 -17.28
N SER A 450 -25.22 34.02 -17.68
CA SER A 450 -25.14 34.71 -18.97
C SER A 450 -24.64 33.82 -20.12
N PHE A 451 -24.14 32.61 -19.82
CA PHE A 451 -23.69 31.65 -20.82
C PHE A 451 -23.74 30.21 -20.29
N GLU A 452 -23.77 29.25 -21.21
CA GLU A 452 -23.47 27.85 -20.92
C GLU A 452 -22.22 27.46 -21.70
N PRO A 453 -21.24 26.77 -21.08
CA PRO A 453 -20.15 26.16 -21.85
C PRO A 453 -20.77 25.12 -22.79
N GLY A 454 -20.56 25.27 -24.10
CA GLY A 454 -20.94 24.24 -25.07
C GLY A 454 -20.10 22.97 -24.91
N ASP A 455 -20.31 21.98 -25.77
CA ASP A 455 -19.46 20.78 -25.83
C ASP A 455 -18.00 21.15 -26.12
N TYR A 456 -17.05 20.26 -25.82
CA TYR A 456 -15.67 20.54 -26.23
C TYR A 456 -15.56 20.55 -27.76
N PRO A 457 -14.67 21.35 -28.35
CA PRO A 457 -14.43 21.28 -29.78
C PRO A 457 -13.86 19.90 -30.14
N GLU A 458 -14.20 19.38 -31.32
CA GLU A 458 -13.57 18.17 -31.85
C GLU A 458 -12.04 18.34 -31.86
N PRO A 459 -11.27 17.34 -31.40
CA PRO A 459 -11.67 15.96 -31.06
C PRO A 459 -11.95 15.70 -29.56
N PHE A 460 -11.99 16.74 -28.73
CA PHE A 460 -11.79 16.58 -27.29
C PHE A 460 -13.04 16.14 -26.53
N ASP A 461 -14.22 16.21 -27.13
CA ASP A 461 -15.46 15.87 -26.45
C ASP A 461 -15.64 14.36 -26.29
N ARG A 462 -16.07 13.93 -25.10
CA ARG A 462 -16.36 12.51 -24.85
C ARG A 462 -17.72 12.14 -25.43
N THR A 463 -17.69 11.26 -26.42
CA THR A 463 -18.91 10.68 -27.02
C THR A 463 -19.23 9.27 -26.51
N SER A 464 -18.27 8.57 -25.91
CA SER A 464 -18.47 7.22 -25.36
C SER A 464 -19.19 7.21 -24.02
N ASP A 465 -20.02 6.18 -23.82
CA ASP A 465 -20.59 5.85 -22.53
C ASP A 465 -19.54 5.26 -21.57
N TYR A 466 -19.86 5.26 -20.27
CA TYR A 466 -19.07 4.63 -19.20
C TYR A 466 -19.97 4.22 -18.04
N LEU A 467 -19.48 3.32 -17.19
CA LEU A 467 -20.14 2.87 -15.96
C LEU A 467 -21.54 2.32 -16.22
N ARG A 468 -21.71 1.58 -17.32
CA ARG A 468 -23.01 1.01 -17.72
C ARG A 468 -23.39 -0.23 -16.91
N HIS A 469 -22.43 -0.85 -16.23
CA HIS A 469 -22.68 -2.03 -15.41
C HIS A 469 -23.70 -1.72 -14.28
N PRO A 470 -24.64 -2.62 -13.95
CA PRO A 470 -25.68 -2.35 -12.95
C PRO A 470 -25.16 -1.91 -11.57
N VAL A 471 -23.96 -2.37 -11.17
CA VAL A 471 -23.34 -1.96 -9.89
C VAL A 471 -23.23 -0.44 -9.78
N PHE A 472 -22.95 0.26 -10.87
CA PHE A 472 -22.84 1.71 -10.91
C PHE A 472 -24.17 2.41 -11.11
N ASN A 473 -25.30 1.72 -11.01
CA ASN A 473 -26.63 2.26 -11.27
C ASN A 473 -27.67 1.86 -10.20
N SER A 474 -27.37 0.88 -9.34
CA SER A 474 -28.31 0.37 -8.32
C SER A 474 -28.21 1.05 -6.95
N TYR A 475 -27.03 1.55 -6.54
CA TYR A 475 -26.78 1.97 -5.14
C TYR A 475 -26.68 3.49 -4.96
N ARG A 476 -27.66 4.21 -5.51
CA ARG A 476 -27.70 5.69 -5.55
C ARG A 476 -28.22 6.36 -4.29
N SER A 477 -29.12 5.71 -3.56
CA SER A 477 -29.60 6.23 -2.28
C SER A 477 -28.60 5.91 -1.18
N GLU A 478 -28.51 6.75 -0.16
CA GLU A 478 -27.60 6.49 0.96
C GLU A 478 -27.93 5.15 1.65
N THR A 479 -29.20 4.78 1.76
CA THR A 479 -29.62 3.48 2.32
C THR A 479 -29.16 2.30 1.47
N GLU A 480 -29.28 2.37 0.15
CA GLU A 480 -28.82 1.29 -0.74
C GLU A 480 -27.30 1.18 -0.74
N MET A 481 -26.59 2.31 -0.70
CA MET A 481 -25.13 2.32 -0.55
C MET A 481 -24.69 1.73 0.79
N LEU A 482 -25.34 2.11 1.89
CA LEU A 482 -25.09 1.54 3.21
C LEU A 482 -25.27 0.01 3.21
N ARG A 483 -26.36 -0.49 2.62
CA ARG A 483 -26.62 -1.93 2.48
C ARG A 483 -25.57 -2.62 1.62
N TYR A 484 -25.15 -1.98 0.53
CA TYR A 484 -24.13 -2.53 -0.36
C TYR A 484 -22.79 -2.69 0.36
N ILE A 485 -22.31 -1.62 1.01
CA ILE A 485 -21.09 -1.62 1.82
C ILE A 485 -21.16 -2.73 2.87
N ARG A 486 -22.25 -2.79 3.64
CA ARG A 486 -22.40 -3.80 4.71
C ARG A 486 -22.44 -5.23 4.16
N ARG A 487 -23.07 -5.44 3.00
CA ARG A 487 -23.12 -6.75 2.34
C ARG A 487 -21.75 -7.22 1.91
N LEU A 488 -20.92 -6.33 1.35
CA LEU A 488 -19.55 -6.67 1.01
C LEU A 488 -18.71 -6.92 2.27
N GLU A 489 -18.80 -6.04 3.27
CA GLU A 489 -18.11 -6.19 4.56
C GLU A 489 -18.39 -7.56 5.19
N SER A 490 -19.64 -8.05 5.17
CA SER A 490 -19.99 -9.35 5.75
C SER A 490 -19.38 -10.57 5.05
N ARG A 491 -18.76 -10.40 3.88
CA ARG A 491 -18.08 -11.46 3.12
C ARG A 491 -16.57 -11.50 3.41
N ASP A 492 -16.10 -10.57 4.23
CA ASP A 492 -14.68 -10.38 4.53
C ASP A 492 -14.39 -10.69 6.00
N LEU A 493 -13.50 -11.64 6.26
CA LEU A 493 -12.98 -11.86 7.61
C LEU A 493 -11.91 -10.79 7.90
N SER A 494 -12.08 -10.08 9.01
CA SER A 494 -11.23 -8.98 9.49
C SER A 494 -10.90 -9.14 10.97
N LEU A 495 -10.06 -8.27 11.54
CA LEU A 495 -9.70 -8.32 12.98
C LEU A 495 -10.88 -8.03 13.92
N THR A 496 -12.03 -7.62 13.36
CA THR A 496 -13.28 -7.51 14.12
C THR A 496 -13.93 -8.87 14.43
N THR A 497 -13.45 -9.95 13.79
CA THR A 497 -14.00 -11.30 13.90
C THR A 497 -13.10 -12.21 14.74
N SER A 498 -11.83 -12.30 14.37
CA SER A 498 -10.84 -13.18 15.00
C SER A 498 -9.42 -12.76 14.62
N MET A 499 -8.44 -13.34 15.30
CA MET A 499 -7.02 -13.22 14.98
C MET A 499 -6.77 -13.62 13.52
N ILE A 500 -5.93 -12.82 12.84
CA ILE A 500 -5.40 -13.12 11.50
C ILE A 500 -3.89 -13.31 11.66
N PRO A 501 -3.39 -14.52 11.95
CA PRO A 501 -2.00 -14.72 12.36
C PRO A 501 -1.02 -14.83 11.17
N LEU A 502 -1.09 -13.87 10.24
CA LEU A 502 -0.25 -13.82 9.05
C LEU A 502 1.21 -13.52 9.42
N GLY A 503 2.09 -14.52 9.28
CA GLY A 503 3.55 -14.32 9.36
C GLY A 503 4.05 -13.20 8.45
N SER A 504 5.03 -12.44 8.93
CA SER A 504 5.63 -11.26 8.32
C SER A 504 4.64 -10.11 8.05
N CYS A 505 3.48 -10.08 8.71
CA CYS A 505 2.46 -9.05 8.48
C CYS A 505 2.11 -8.24 9.73
N THR A 506 2.38 -8.76 10.94
CA THR A 506 2.10 -8.09 12.22
C THR A 506 0.68 -7.53 12.28
N MET A 507 -0.31 -8.41 12.25
CA MET A 507 -1.74 -8.06 12.30
C MET A 507 -2.20 -7.61 13.69
N LYS A 508 -1.55 -6.57 14.23
CA LYS A 508 -1.80 -6.02 15.57
C LYS A 508 -3.01 -5.08 15.60
N LEU A 509 -3.36 -4.61 16.80
CA LEU A 509 -4.41 -3.62 17.00
C LEU A 509 -4.15 -2.32 16.20
N ASN A 510 -5.14 -1.90 15.42
CA ASN A 510 -5.26 -0.53 14.89
C ASN A 510 -6.27 0.23 15.76
N ALA A 511 -5.79 0.95 16.78
CA ALA A 511 -6.70 1.48 17.79
C ALA A 511 -7.52 2.67 17.28
N THR A 512 -8.78 2.76 17.69
CA THR A 512 -9.70 3.86 17.31
C THR A 512 -9.11 5.22 17.63
N THR A 513 -8.45 5.37 18.79
CA THR A 513 -7.78 6.61 19.20
C THR A 513 -6.64 7.01 18.24
N GLN A 514 -5.91 6.05 17.67
CA GLN A 514 -4.86 6.28 16.68
C GLN A 514 -5.45 6.66 15.31
N MET A 515 -6.61 6.10 14.94
CA MET A 515 -7.29 6.32 13.66
C MET A 515 -8.06 7.65 13.59
N THR A 516 -8.63 8.09 14.72
CA THR A 516 -9.52 9.26 14.80
C THR A 516 -8.97 10.56 14.15
N PRO A 517 -7.69 10.92 14.30
CA PRO A 517 -7.15 12.18 13.77
C PRO A 517 -7.02 12.22 12.24
N VAL A 518 -6.99 11.06 11.57
CA VAL A 518 -6.76 10.95 10.13
C VAL A 518 -7.84 11.71 9.33
N THR A 519 -9.07 11.72 9.84
CA THR A 519 -10.20 12.40 9.18
C THR A 519 -10.47 13.82 9.70
N TRP A 520 -9.62 14.36 10.58
CA TRP A 520 -9.77 15.74 11.04
C TRP A 520 -9.40 16.73 9.93
N PRO A 521 -10.20 17.79 9.71
CA PRO A 521 -9.92 18.79 8.68
C PRO A 521 -8.50 19.37 8.74
N GLY A 522 -7.99 19.65 9.95
CA GLY A 522 -6.65 20.19 10.17
C GLY A 522 -5.50 19.31 9.69
N PHE A 523 -5.76 18.02 9.38
CA PHE A 523 -4.79 17.11 8.76
C PHE A 523 -5.27 16.67 7.37
N GLY A 524 -6.49 16.12 7.27
CA GLY A 524 -7.01 15.52 6.05
C GLY A 524 -7.24 16.49 4.88
N GLN A 525 -7.37 17.80 5.11
CA GLN A 525 -7.71 18.76 4.06
C GLN A 525 -6.55 19.64 3.60
N LEU A 526 -5.32 19.40 4.08
CA LEU A 526 -4.16 20.19 3.66
C LEU A 526 -3.60 19.68 2.33
N HIS A 527 -3.34 20.60 1.40
CA HIS A 527 -2.73 20.28 0.10
C HIS A 527 -1.23 19.98 0.27
N PRO A 528 -0.64 18.93 -0.36
CA PRO A 528 0.76 18.53 -0.14
C PRO A 528 1.79 19.62 -0.45
N PHE A 529 1.45 20.51 -1.38
CA PHE A 529 2.32 21.63 -1.79
C PHE A 529 1.86 22.98 -1.26
N ALA A 530 1.02 22.99 -0.23
CA ALA A 530 0.75 24.22 0.52
C ALA A 530 2.07 24.81 1.06
N PRO A 531 2.21 26.14 1.12
CA PRO A 531 3.38 26.79 1.70
C PRO A 531 3.74 26.20 3.07
N PRO A 532 5.04 25.89 3.35
CA PRO A 532 5.44 25.18 4.57
C PRO A 532 4.96 25.82 5.88
N GLU A 533 4.83 27.15 5.90
CA GLU A 533 4.32 27.90 7.05
C GLU A 533 2.85 27.58 7.41
N GLN A 534 2.07 27.02 6.48
CA GLN A 534 0.70 26.56 6.69
C GLN A 534 0.64 25.14 7.28
N ALA A 535 1.76 24.42 7.29
CA ALA A 535 1.82 23.00 7.68
C ALA A 535 2.59 22.77 9.00
N ARG A 536 2.57 23.73 9.94
CA ARG A 536 3.38 23.65 11.19
C ARG A 536 3.03 22.45 12.07
N GLY A 537 1.75 22.06 12.10
CA GLY A 537 1.30 20.86 12.78
C GLY A 537 1.91 19.60 12.16
N TYR A 538 1.90 19.49 10.83
CA TYR A 538 2.59 18.40 10.13
C TYR A 538 4.10 18.43 10.34
N ALA A 539 4.74 19.60 10.30
CA ALA A 539 6.16 19.74 10.59
C ALA A 539 6.52 19.20 11.97
N ARG A 540 5.66 19.43 12.98
CA ARG A 540 5.83 18.85 14.32
C ARG A 540 5.69 17.32 14.32
N ILE A 541 4.67 16.77 13.65
CA ILE A 541 4.47 15.32 13.55
C ILE A 541 5.65 14.64 12.85
N VAL A 542 6.10 15.21 11.73
CA VAL A 542 7.25 14.71 10.96
C VAL A 542 8.52 14.73 11.80
N ALA A 543 8.79 15.82 12.52
CA ALA A 543 9.96 15.93 13.39
C ALA A 543 9.92 14.91 14.54
N ASP A 544 8.82 14.89 15.31
CA ASP A 544 8.65 13.98 16.45
C ASP A 544 8.79 12.51 16.01
N LEU A 545 8.11 12.11 14.93
CA LEU A 545 8.16 10.73 14.44
C LEU A 545 9.55 10.38 13.89
N SER A 546 10.24 11.31 13.22
CA SER A 546 11.60 11.08 12.74
C SER A 546 12.57 10.86 13.91
N ASP A 547 12.49 11.67 14.96
CA ASP A 547 13.34 11.53 16.14
C ASP A 547 13.10 10.18 16.85
N TRP A 548 11.84 9.75 16.97
CA TRP A 548 11.52 8.48 17.61
C TRP A 548 11.96 7.26 16.77
N LEU A 549 11.79 7.30 15.45
CA LEU A 549 12.26 6.23 14.57
C LEU A 549 13.80 6.18 14.51
N ALA A 550 14.47 7.33 14.60
CA ALA A 550 15.92 7.40 14.71
C ALA A 550 16.41 6.71 16.00
N GLU A 551 15.77 7.01 17.14
CA GLU A 551 16.10 6.38 18.42
C GLU A 551 15.82 4.87 18.43
N ILE A 552 14.67 4.44 17.90
CA ILE A 552 14.30 3.02 17.83
C ILE A 552 15.25 2.23 16.91
N SER A 553 15.66 2.83 15.79
CA SER A 553 16.56 2.17 14.84
C SER A 553 18.03 2.26 15.25
N GLY A 554 18.41 3.22 16.10
CA GLY A 554 19.81 3.56 16.37
C GLY A 554 20.50 4.29 15.21
N LEU A 555 19.75 4.83 14.25
CA LEU A 555 20.27 5.50 13.05
C LEU A 555 19.77 6.95 12.96
N PRO A 556 20.66 7.95 12.82
CA PRO A 556 20.32 9.35 13.10
C PRO A 556 19.53 10.08 12.02
N ALA A 557 19.50 9.59 10.78
CA ALA A 557 18.88 10.30 9.65
C ALA A 557 17.65 9.58 9.14
N VAL A 558 16.53 10.28 8.97
CA VAL A 558 15.24 9.67 8.60
C VAL A 558 14.65 10.34 7.37
N SER A 559 14.07 9.53 6.47
CA SER A 559 13.18 10.01 5.42
C SER A 559 11.83 9.33 5.50
N LEU A 560 10.77 10.14 5.59
CA LEU A 560 9.37 9.68 5.59
C LEU A 560 8.75 9.69 4.18
N GLN A 561 9.53 9.94 3.12
CA GLN A 561 9.02 10.01 1.74
C GLN A 561 8.50 8.67 1.18
N PRO A 562 9.15 7.51 1.41
CA PRO A 562 8.72 6.25 0.78
C PRO A 562 7.37 5.76 1.34
N ASN A 563 6.40 5.57 0.45
CA ASN A 563 5.00 5.25 0.78
C ASN A 563 4.67 3.73 0.76
N SER A 564 5.68 2.86 0.88
CA SER A 564 5.52 1.43 1.16
C SER A 564 6.86 0.83 1.59
N GLY A 565 6.86 -0.38 2.17
CA GLY A 565 8.10 -1.07 2.54
C GLY A 565 9.03 -1.31 1.34
N ALA A 566 8.47 -1.78 0.22
CA ALA A 566 9.22 -1.97 -1.03
C ALA A 566 9.81 -0.66 -1.59
N GLN A 567 9.10 0.47 -1.42
CA GLN A 567 9.68 1.78 -1.75
C GLN A 567 10.79 2.18 -0.77
N GLY A 568 10.70 1.81 0.50
CA GLY A 568 11.78 1.98 1.47
C GLY A 568 13.02 1.18 1.11
N GLU A 569 12.87 -0.08 0.67
CA GLU A 569 13.96 -0.88 0.09
C GLU A 569 14.62 -0.21 -1.10
N TYR A 570 13.82 0.14 -2.11
CA TYR A 570 14.32 0.85 -3.29
C TYR A 570 15.08 2.13 -2.92
N THR A 571 14.52 2.93 -2.00
CA THR A 571 15.13 4.19 -1.55
C THR A 571 16.45 3.95 -0.83
N GLY A 572 16.51 2.98 0.10
CA GLY A 572 17.75 2.68 0.83
C GLY A 572 18.86 2.21 -0.10
N LEU A 573 18.54 1.41 -1.12
CA LEU A 573 19.51 0.97 -2.13
C LEU A 573 19.96 2.12 -3.05
N LEU A 574 19.07 3.04 -3.41
CA LEU A 574 19.46 4.25 -4.15
C LEU A 574 20.40 5.15 -3.34
N VAL A 575 20.16 5.30 -2.04
CA VAL A 575 21.02 6.06 -1.12
C VAL A 575 22.41 5.43 -1.02
N ILE A 576 22.50 4.09 -0.88
CA ILE A 576 23.77 3.35 -0.93
C ILE A 576 24.49 3.56 -2.28
N ARG A 577 23.76 3.46 -3.39
CA ARG A 577 24.32 3.65 -4.73
C ARG A 577 24.86 5.06 -4.91
N ALA A 578 24.11 6.08 -4.50
CA ALA A 578 24.52 7.48 -4.56
C ALA A 578 25.80 7.72 -3.72
N ARG A 579 25.90 7.08 -2.56
CA ARG A 579 27.10 7.11 -1.73
C ARG A 579 28.32 6.52 -2.46
N HIS A 580 28.21 5.32 -3.05
CA HIS A 580 29.31 4.76 -3.85
C HIS A 580 29.71 5.67 -5.02
N HIS A 581 28.72 6.26 -5.71
CA HIS A 581 28.98 7.18 -6.81
C HIS A 581 29.77 8.41 -6.37
N ALA A 582 29.41 9.01 -5.23
CA ALA A 582 30.12 10.15 -4.66
C ALA A 582 31.57 9.81 -4.25
N LEU A 583 31.85 8.54 -3.94
CA LEU A 583 33.20 8.03 -3.69
C LEU A 583 33.97 7.64 -4.97
N GLY A 584 33.39 7.85 -6.15
CA GLY A 584 33.98 7.42 -7.43
C GLY A 584 33.93 5.91 -7.68
N GLN A 585 33.09 5.18 -6.93
CA GLN A 585 32.98 3.72 -6.95
C GLN A 585 31.72 3.22 -7.68
N GLN A 586 31.40 3.84 -8.82
CA GLN A 586 30.21 3.54 -9.65
C GLN A 586 30.13 2.08 -10.13
N HIS A 587 31.26 1.36 -10.11
CA HIS A 587 31.34 -0.06 -10.49
C HIS A 587 30.82 -1.01 -9.41
N ARG A 588 30.53 -0.53 -8.20
CA ARG A 588 29.92 -1.31 -7.12
C ARG A 588 28.42 -1.44 -7.35
N ASP A 589 28.01 -2.59 -7.86
CA ASP A 589 26.64 -2.90 -8.27
C ASP A 589 26.17 -4.29 -7.83
N VAL A 590 26.94 -5.03 -7.04
CA VAL A 590 26.54 -6.36 -6.54
C VAL A 590 25.79 -6.22 -5.22
N CYS A 591 24.59 -6.81 -5.16
CA CYS A 591 23.79 -6.91 -3.94
C CYS A 591 23.68 -8.38 -3.52
N LEU A 592 24.21 -8.71 -2.34
CA LEU A 592 24.08 -10.04 -1.74
C LEU A 592 22.73 -10.16 -1.04
N ILE A 593 21.97 -11.23 -1.33
CA ILE A 593 20.62 -11.42 -0.76
C ILE A 593 20.46 -12.89 -0.32
N PRO A 594 20.18 -13.17 0.97
CA PRO A 594 19.86 -14.51 1.43
C PRO A 594 18.67 -15.14 0.69
N SER A 595 18.70 -16.45 0.48
CA SER A 595 17.60 -17.17 -0.17
C SER A 595 16.27 -17.09 0.58
N SER A 596 16.30 -16.85 1.89
CA SER A 596 15.13 -16.66 2.75
C SER A 596 14.46 -15.29 2.60
N ALA A 597 15.18 -14.28 2.11
CA ALA A 597 14.69 -12.90 2.04
C ALA A 597 13.36 -12.78 1.29
N HIS A 598 12.55 -11.81 1.70
CA HIS A 598 11.28 -11.51 1.04
C HIS A 598 11.47 -11.19 -0.45
N GLY A 599 10.44 -11.45 -1.26
CA GLY A 599 10.54 -11.32 -2.73
C GLY A 599 10.70 -9.88 -3.21
N THR A 600 10.38 -8.90 -2.36
CA THR A 600 10.60 -7.46 -2.62
C THR A 600 12.08 -7.13 -2.67
N ASN A 601 12.91 -7.69 -1.79
CA ASN A 601 14.34 -7.39 -1.69
C ASN A 601 15.07 -7.55 -3.04
N PRO A 602 15.02 -8.73 -3.71
CA PRO A 602 15.65 -8.90 -5.02
C PRO A 602 14.98 -8.07 -6.13
N ALA A 603 13.67 -7.81 -6.05
CA ALA A 603 12.99 -6.95 -7.03
C ALA A 603 13.45 -5.48 -6.89
N SER A 604 13.54 -4.97 -5.67
CA SER A 604 14.04 -3.63 -5.32
C SER A 604 15.51 -3.46 -5.73
N ALA A 605 16.35 -4.48 -5.53
CA ALA A 605 17.74 -4.45 -5.95
C ALA A 605 17.91 -4.36 -7.47
N VAL A 606 17.16 -5.15 -8.25
CA VAL A 606 17.16 -5.03 -9.72
C VAL A 606 16.67 -3.66 -10.16
N LEU A 607 15.64 -3.13 -9.50
CA LEU A 607 15.07 -1.81 -9.81
C LEU A 607 16.05 -0.67 -9.50
N ALA A 608 16.89 -0.83 -8.48
CA ALA A 608 18.00 0.06 -8.15
C ALA A 608 19.26 -0.16 -9.00
N GLY A 609 19.18 -0.97 -10.07
CA GLY A 609 20.27 -1.21 -11.01
C GLY A 609 21.35 -2.15 -10.50
N MET A 610 21.07 -2.91 -9.43
CA MET A 610 22.04 -3.84 -8.83
C MET A 610 21.88 -5.25 -9.39
N LYS A 611 23.01 -5.98 -9.42
CA LYS A 611 23.08 -7.41 -9.72
C LYS A 611 22.90 -8.22 -8.44
N VAL A 612 21.80 -8.96 -8.37
CA VAL A 612 21.51 -9.87 -7.25
C VAL A 612 22.43 -11.09 -7.30
N VAL A 613 23.07 -11.39 -6.17
CA VAL A 613 23.80 -12.64 -5.92
C VAL A 613 23.19 -13.30 -4.69
N VAL A 614 22.57 -14.47 -4.88
CA VAL A 614 21.90 -15.19 -3.81
C VAL A 614 22.91 -15.78 -2.85
N VAL A 615 22.73 -15.61 -1.54
CA VAL A 615 23.47 -16.26 -0.46
C VAL A 615 22.63 -17.41 0.09
N ARG A 616 23.24 -18.55 0.38
CA ARG A 616 22.53 -19.72 0.91
C ARG A 616 22.07 -19.49 2.35
N CYS A 617 21.08 -20.27 2.75
CA CYS A 617 20.79 -20.50 4.17
C CYS A 617 21.26 -21.91 4.56
N ASP A 618 21.67 -22.09 5.81
CA ASP A 618 22.01 -23.39 6.37
C ASP A 618 20.75 -24.25 6.66
N GLU A 619 20.95 -25.49 7.13
CA GLU A 619 19.84 -26.40 7.45
C GLU A 619 18.98 -25.93 8.64
N ARG A 620 19.49 -25.00 9.46
CA ARG A 620 18.77 -24.36 10.57
C ARG A 620 18.09 -23.05 10.17
N GLY A 621 18.15 -22.69 8.89
CA GLY A 621 17.52 -21.50 8.33
C GLY A 621 18.31 -20.20 8.55
N ASN A 622 19.52 -20.23 9.09
CA ASN A 622 20.36 -19.04 9.23
C ASN A 622 21.04 -18.69 7.90
N VAL A 623 21.53 -17.47 7.75
CA VAL A 623 22.44 -17.14 6.63
C VAL A 623 23.71 -17.98 6.73
N ASP A 624 24.09 -18.63 5.63
CA ASP A 624 25.35 -19.36 5.52
C ASP A 624 26.51 -18.35 5.47
N VAL A 625 27.14 -18.10 6.63
CA VAL A 625 28.21 -17.10 6.79
C VAL A 625 29.45 -17.45 5.96
N GLU A 626 29.75 -18.74 5.76
CA GLU A 626 30.87 -19.16 4.92
C GLU A 626 30.62 -18.83 3.44
N ASP A 627 29.42 -19.13 2.94
CA ASP A 627 29.00 -18.78 1.58
C ASP A 627 28.90 -17.25 1.39
N LEU A 628 28.41 -16.52 2.40
CA LEU A 628 28.41 -15.05 2.42
C LEU A 628 29.83 -14.50 2.30
N ALA A 629 30.76 -14.96 3.15
CA ALA A 629 32.14 -14.49 3.15
C ALA A 629 32.84 -14.82 1.82
N ALA A 630 32.60 -16.01 1.27
CA ALA A 630 33.13 -16.41 -0.03
C ALA A 630 32.61 -15.49 -1.16
N LYS A 631 31.31 -15.17 -1.17
CA LYS A 631 30.70 -14.28 -2.17
C LYS A 631 31.10 -12.82 -1.99
N ALA A 632 31.21 -12.35 -0.75
CA ALA A 632 31.72 -11.01 -0.44
C ALA A 632 33.17 -10.86 -0.93
N ALA A 633 34.03 -11.85 -0.69
CA ALA A 633 35.40 -11.86 -1.20
C ALA A 633 35.44 -11.95 -2.74
N GLN A 634 34.65 -12.84 -3.34
CA GLN A 634 34.54 -13.00 -4.80
C GLN A 634 34.12 -11.69 -5.49
N HIS A 635 33.23 -10.92 -4.85
CA HIS A 635 32.67 -9.69 -5.40
C HIS A 635 33.23 -8.43 -4.75
N SER A 636 34.34 -8.50 -4.00
CA SER A 636 34.84 -7.40 -3.15
C SER A 636 35.01 -6.06 -3.88
N ASP A 637 35.44 -6.08 -5.15
CA ASP A 637 35.61 -4.85 -5.93
C ASP A 637 34.27 -4.26 -6.37
N ARG A 638 33.22 -5.08 -6.50
CA ARG A 638 31.89 -4.69 -6.98
C ARG A 638 30.79 -4.74 -5.92
N LEU A 639 31.10 -5.12 -4.70
CA LEU A 639 30.13 -5.27 -3.63
C LEU A 639 29.56 -3.90 -3.26
N ALA A 640 28.26 -3.71 -3.50
CA ALA A 640 27.52 -2.51 -3.15
C ALA A 640 26.81 -2.67 -1.82
N ALA A 641 26.06 -3.77 -1.67
CA ALA A 641 25.25 -3.99 -0.49
C ALA A 641 25.05 -5.47 -0.14
N VAL A 642 24.65 -5.72 1.09
CA VAL A 642 23.85 -6.89 1.47
C VAL A 642 22.45 -6.42 1.85
N MET A 643 21.42 -7.22 1.55
CA MET A 643 20.10 -7.07 2.16
C MET A 643 19.83 -8.23 3.10
N VAL A 644 19.62 -7.96 4.38
CA VAL A 644 19.28 -8.97 5.40
C VAL A 644 18.01 -8.58 6.14
N THR A 645 17.23 -9.57 6.58
CA THR A 645 16.05 -9.36 7.43
C THR A 645 16.41 -9.82 8.84
N TYR A 646 16.08 -9.04 9.86
CA TYR A 646 16.38 -9.41 11.24
C TYR A 646 15.20 -9.13 12.19
N PRO A 647 14.80 -10.07 13.07
CA PRO A 647 15.08 -11.51 12.94
C PRO A 647 14.69 -12.02 11.55
N SER A 648 15.28 -13.15 11.14
CA SER A 648 15.11 -13.65 9.77
C SER A 648 13.63 -13.93 9.46
N THR A 649 13.29 -14.07 8.18
CA THR A 649 11.94 -14.49 7.76
C THR A 649 11.58 -15.90 8.21
N HIS A 650 12.50 -16.63 8.83
CA HIS A 650 12.23 -17.91 9.48
C HIS A 650 11.74 -17.76 10.94
N GLY A 651 11.67 -16.53 11.46
CA GLY A 651 11.22 -16.27 12.83
C GLY A 651 12.27 -16.55 13.89
N VAL A 652 13.57 -16.45 13.56
CA VAL A 652 14.67 -16.71 14.50
C VAL A 652 15.70 -15.58 14.51
N PHE A 653 16.28 -15.31 15.69
CA PHE A 653 17.38 -14.38 15.85
C PHE A 653 18.71 -15.06 15.50
N GLU A 654 19.42 -14.60 14.47
CA GLU A 654 20.72 -15.15 14.13
C GLU A 654 21.83 -14.59 15.05
N GLU A 655 22.73 -15.44 15.55
CA GLU A 655 23.87 -15.03 16.41
C GLU A 655 24.90 -14.18 15.65
N GLU A 656 25.10 -14.48 14.37
CA GLU A 656 26.21 -13.98 13.56
C GLU A 656 25.92 -12.65 12.86
N ILE A 657 24.80 -11.96 13.17
CA ILE A 657 24.40 -10.74 12.45
C ILE A 657 25.49 -9.65 12.46
N ARG A 658 26.22 -9.48 13.59
CA ARG A 658 27.35 -8.55 13.64
C ARG A 658 28.48 -8.95 12.70
N ASN A 659 28.83 -10.24 12.68
CA ASN A 659 29.87 -10.78 11.80
C ASN A 659 29.47 -10.61 10.32
N ILE A 660 28.20 -10.85 9.97
CA ILE A 660 27.64 -10.55 8.65
C ILE A 660 27.89 -9.09 8.28
N CYS A 661 27.54 -8.14 9.15
CA CYS A 661 27.78 -6.71 8.92
C CYS A 661 29.27 -6.41 8.70
N GLU A 662 30.13 -6.91 9.60
CA GLU A 662 31.59 -6.72 9.56
C GLU A 662 32.23 -7.27 8.26
N ILE A 663 31.79 -8.45 7.80
CA ILE A 663 32.25 -9.04 6.53
C ILE A 663 31.93 -8.10 5.37
N ILE A 664 30.71 -7.56 5.32
CA ILE A 664 30.28 -6.68 4.24
C ILE A 664 31.03 -5.35 4.25
N HIS A 665 31.16 -4.73 5.43
CA HIS A 665 31.93 -3.50 5.60
C HIS A 665 33.40 -3.68 5.23
N LYS A 666 34.02 -4.82 5.60
CA LYS A 666 35.41 -5.15 5.24
C LYS A 666 35.64 -5.19 3.73
N HIS A 667 34.63 -5.59 2.95
CA HIS A 667 34.67 -5.64 1.49
C HIS A 667 34.11 -4.36 0.83
N GLY A 668 33.85 -3.32 1.62
CA GLY A 668 33.46 -1.98 1.15
C GLY A 668 32.01 -1.88 0.67
N GLY A 669 31.14 -2.81 1.06
CA GLY A 669 29.69 -2.70 0.85
C GLY A 669 28.98 -2.10 2.06
N TYR A 670 27.70 -1.76 1.88
CA TYR A 670 26.80 -1.29 2.94
C TYR A 670 25.78 -2.37 3.34
N VAL A 671 25.27 -2.30 4.56
CA VAL A 671 24.27 -3.23 5.10
C VAL A 671 22.89 -2.58 5.06
N TYR A 672 22.03 -3.10 4.19
CA TYR A 672 20.61 -2.81 4.19
C TYR A 672 19.89 -3.81 5.10
N LEU A 673 19.19 -3.32 6.12
CA LEU A 673 18.29 -4.13 6.94
C LEU A 673 16.84 -3.96 6.47
N ASP A 674 16.19 -5.08 6.18
CA ASP A 674 14.75 -5.15 6.05
C ASP A 674 14.11 -5.15 7.46
N GLY A 675 13.44 -4.05 7.80
CA GLY A 675 12.80 -3.85 9.10
C GLY A 675 11.34 -4.28 9.16
N ALA A 676 10.86 -5.13 8.23
CA ALA A 676 9.52 -5.70 8.32
C ALA A 676 9.27 -6.46 9.64
N ASN A 677 10.33 -7.04 10.21
CA ASN A 677 10.29 -7.82 11.45
C ASN A 677 10.70 -7.00 12.70
N LEU A 678 10.65 -5.67 12.62
CA LEU A 678 11.03 -4.80 13.74
C LEU A 678 10.14 -4.98 14.98
N ASN A 679 8.96 -5.61 14.87
CA ASN A 679 8.11 -5.94 16.02
C ASN A 679 8.76 -6.88 17.04
N ALA A 680 9.83 -7.59 16.66
CA ALA A 680 10.64 -8.39 17.59
C ALA A 680 11.82 -7.61 18.19
N GLN A 681 12.08 -6.38 17.74
CA GLN A 681 13.29 -5.63 18.10
C GLN A 681 13.03 -4.41 18.98
N VAL A 682 11.89 -3.70 18.81
CA VAL A 682 11.67 -2.39 19.46
C VAL A 682 11.89 -2.48 20.98
N GLY A 683 12.85 -1.71 21.48
CA GLY A 683 13.23 -1.67 22.89
C GLY A 683 14.19 -2.78 23.35
N LEU A 684 14.46 -3.80 22.53
CA LEU A 684 15.33 -4.93 22.86
C LEU A 684 16.67 -4.90 22.13
N CYS A 685 16.69 -4.46 20.88
CA CYS A 685 17.89 -4.26 20.08
C CYS A 685 17.66 -3.17 19.03
N ARG A 686 18.74 -2.53 18.58
CA ARG A 686 18.67 -1.44 17.62
C ARG A 686 19.55 -1.74 16.40
N PRO A 687 18.99 -1.75 15.18
CA PRO A 687 19.71 -1.96 13.92
C PRO A 687 21.07 -1.28 13.79
N GLY A 688 21.14 0.02 14.09
CA GLY A 688 22.38 0.79 14.03
C GLY A 688 23.46 0.30 14.99
N ASP A 689 23.09 -0.23 16.16
CA ASP A 689 24.04 -0.69 17.19
C ASP A 689 24.75 -1.99 16.82
N TYR A 690 24.20 -2.77 15.88
CA TYR A 690 24.78 -4.03 15.40
C TYR A 690 25.27 -3.99 13.94
N GLY A 691 25.30 -2.80 13.33
CA GLY A 691 26.01 -2.55 12.07
C GLY A 691 25.15 -2.38 10.82
N ALA A 692 23.83 -2.23 10.93
CA ALA A 692 23.01 -1.83 9.79
C ALA A 692 23.31 -0.38 9.39
N ASP A 693 23.45 -0.11 8.09
CA ASP A 693 23.70 1.25 7.58
C ASP A 693 22.42 1.99 7.22
N VAL A 694 21.43 1.23 6.76
CA VAL A 694 20.10 1.73 6.40
C VAL A 694 19.06 0.66 6.68
N ILE A 695 17.91 1.08 7.17
CA ILE A 695 16.74 0.23 7.42
C ILE A 695 15.50 0.89 6.85
N HIS A 696 14.58 0.11 6.28
CA HIS A 696 13.20 0.57 6.14
C HIS A 696 12.32 0.02 7.25
N ILE A 697 11.27 0.76 7.60
CA ILE A 697 10.33 0.36 8.66
C ILE A 697 8.91 0.29 8.09
N ASN A 698 8.24 -0.87 8.20
CA ASN A 698 6.82 -0.97 7.85
C ASN A 698 5.94 -0.38 8.97
N LEU A 699 5.53 0.88 8.83
CA LEU A 699 4.61 1.49 9.79
C LEU A 699 3.24 0.79 9.86
N HIS A 700 2.84 0.14 8.76
CA HIS A 700 1.62 -0.66 8.61
C HIS A 700 1.75 -2.11 9.08
N LYS A 701 2.86 -2.42 9.74
CA LYS A 701 3.06 -3.67 10.49
C LYS A 701 3.34 -3.30 11.94
N THR A 702 4.57 -2.87 12.22
CA THR A 702 5.05 -2.62 13.59
C THR A 702 4.36 -1.45 14.30
N PHE A 703 3.95 -0.41 13.57
CA PHE A 703 3.47 0.86 14.16
C PHE A 703 2.00 1.18 13.81
N ALA A 704 1.18 0.13 13.75
CA ALA A 704 -0.28 0.17 13.81
C ALA A 704 -1.03 0.91 12.68
N ILE A 705 -0.38 1.39 11.61
CA ILE A 705 -1.13 1.80 10.40
C ILE A 705 -1.95 0.59 9.92
N PRO A 706 -3.25 0.76 9.61
CA PRO A 706 -4.13 -0.34 9.22
C PRO A 706 -3.71 -0.95 7.89
N HIS A 707 -3.86 -2.27 7.80
CA HIS A 707 -3.52 -3.07 6.64
C HIS A 707 -4.39 -2.78 5.41
N GLY A 708 -5.61 -2.28 5.59
CA GLY A 708 -6.45 -1.68 4.55
C GLY A 708 -6.90 -2.63 3.43
N GLY A 709 -6.90 -3.93 3.66
CA GLY A 709 -7.14 -4.95 2.63
C GLY A 709 -5.96 -5.17 1.67
N GLY A 710 -4.80 -4.59 1.96
CA GLY A 710 -3.60 -4.63 1.11
C GLY A 710 -2.99 -3.24 0.81
N GLY A 711 -3.25 -2.24 1.66
CA GLY A 711 -2.83 -0.85 1.54
C GLY A 711 -3.86 0.11 2.12
N PRO A 712 -3.46 1.19 2.80
CA PRO A 712 -2.21 1.91 2.57
C PRO A 712 -1.00 1.40 3.37
N GLY A 713 0.19 1.82 2.96
CA GLY A 713 1.42 1.62 3.72
C GLY A 713 2.27 2.89 3.80
N MET A 714 3.26 2.87 4.69
CA MET A 714 4.39 3.79 4.74
C MET A 714 5.64 2.97 5.05
N GLY A 715 6.76 3.29 4.40
CA GLY A 715 8.04 2.61 4.54
C GLY A 715 9.20 3.57 4.74
N PRO A 716 9.17 4.44 5.77
CA PRO A 716 10.26 5.35 6.06
C PRO A 716 11.59 4.62 6.19
N ILE A 717 12.67 5.30 5.81
CA ILE A 717 14.03 4.79 5.99
C ILE A 717 14.76 5.54 7.09
N CYS A 718 15.54 4.82 7.90
CA CYS A 718 16.53 5.39 8.81
C CYS A 718 17.92 5.00 8.32
N ALA A 719 18.89 5.91 8.37
CA ALA A 719 20.20 5.73 7.79
C ALA A 719 21.32 6.35 8.65
N THR A 720 22.53 5.86 8.46
CA THR A 720 23.74 6.42 9.09
C THR A 720 23.99 7.87 8.68
N ALA A 721 24.80 8.58 9.45
CA ALA A 721 25.22 9.94 9.12
C ALA A 721 25.94 10.03 7.76
N GLU A 722 26.62 8.97 7.33
CA GLU A 722 27.29 8.92 6.02
C GLU A 722 26.31 8.87 4.84
N LEU A 723 25.14 8.27 5.04
CA LEU A 723 24.09 8.12 4.03
C LEU A 723 23.09 9.29 4.06
N ALA A 724 23.02 10.03 5.16
CA ALA A 724 22.13 11.17 5.37
C ALA A 724 22.15 12.22 4.23
N PRO A 725 23.32 12.62 3.66
CA PRO A 725 23.34 13.60 2.58
C PRO A 725 22.58 13.19 1.32
N TYR A 726 22.34 11.88 1.13
CA TYR A 726 21.72 11.33 -0.08
C TYR A 726 20.25 10.98 0.10
N LEU A 727 19.64 11.21 1.27
CA LEU A 727 18.20 11.00 1.49
C LEU A 727 17.36 11.74 0.43
N PRO A 728 16.20 11.19 0.02
CA PRO A 728 15.49 11.65 -1.16
C PRO A 728 14.96 13.08 -1.03
N GLY A 729 15.22 13.87 -2.07
CA GLY A 729 14.68 15.21 -2.26
C GLY A 729 13.31 15.20 -2.91
N HIS A 730 12.77 16.38 -3.17
CA HIS A 730 11.50 16.53 -3.89
C HIS A 730 11.47 17.85 -4.67
N PRO A 731 10.98 17.87 -5.93
CA PRO A 731 11.13 19.02 -6.83
C PRO A 731 10.24 20.23 -6.51
N VAL A 732 9.20 20.05 -5.68
CA VAL A 732 8.25 21.13 -5.33
C VAL A 732 8.54 21.70 -3.94
N ILE A 733 8.44 20.87 -2.90
CA ILE A 733 8.84 21.19 -1.53
C ILE A 733 10.18 20.51 -1.25
N PRO A 734 11.28 21.25 -1.04
CA PRO A 734 12.58 20.65 -0.77
C PRO A 734 12.58 19.76 0.48
N THR A 735 13.13 18.56 0.35
CA THR A 735 13.38 17.58 1.42
C THR A 735 14.75 16.94 1.21
N GLY A 736 15.15 16.00 2.07
CA GLY A 736 16.36 15.19 1.88
C GLY A 736 17.64 15.87 2.35
N GLY A 737 18.78 15.33 1.92
CA GLY A 737 20.11 15.85 2.28
C GLY A 737 20.73 16.78 1.23
N GLU A 738 21.92 17.31 1.51
CA GLU A 738 22.62 18.27 0.63
C GLU A 738 22.97 17.71 -0.76
N ALA A 739 23.13 16.39 -0.87
CA ALA A 739 23.41 15.65 -2.11
C ALA A 739 22.28 14.67 -2.43
N ALA A 740 21.03 15.07 -2.13
CA ALA A 740 19.85 14.23 -2.22
C ALA A 740 19.72 13.51 -3.57
N ILE A 741 19.33 12.24 -3.52
CA ILE A 741 18.78 11.57 -4.70
C ILE A 741 17.45 12.23 -5.10
N GLY A 742 16.99 11.95 -6.31
CA GLY A 742 15.68 12.43 -6.77
C GLY A 742 14.52 11.84 -5.95
N ALA A 743 13.32 12.41 -6.17
CA ALA A 743 12.11 11.95 -5.49
C ALA A 743 11.81 10.49 -5.80
N VAL A 744 11.33 9.75 -4.79
CA VAL A 744 10.87 8.36 -4.92
C VAL A 744 9.34 8.23 -4.87
N SER A 745 8.65 9.23 -4.31
CA SER A 745 7.18 9.31 -4.21
C SER A 745 6.69 10.65 -4.75
N ALA A 746 5.40 10.74 -5.11
CA ALA A 746 4.80 11.96 -5.66
C ALA A 746 4.70 13.13 -4.65
N ALA A 747 4.67 12.82 -3.35
CA ALA A 747 4.58 13.81 -2.28
C ALA A 747 5.82 13.76 -1.36
N PRO A 748 6.26 14.91 -0.80
CA PRO A 748 7.51 15.03 -0.04
C PRO A 748 7.59 14.12 1.19
N TRP A 749 6.45 13.82 1.83
CA TRP A 749 6.35 12.91 2.98
C TRP A 749 5.38 11.75 2.71
N GLY A 750 5.25 11.35 1.44
CA GLY A 750 4.38 10.25 1.02
C GLY A 750 2.92 10.44 1.46
N SER A 751 2.37 9.46 2.15
CA SER A 751 1.01 9.48 2.70
C SER A 751 0.99 10.13 4.09
N ALA A 752 1.20 11.45 4.17
CA ALA A 752 1.46 12.13 5.43
C ALA A 752 0.33 11.99 6.48
N SER A 753 -0.94 11.93 6.07
CA SER A 753 -2.08 11.82 7.01
C SER A 753 -2.07 10.55 7.88
N ILE A 754 -1.51 9.44 7.39
CA ILE A 754 -1.46 8.19 8.15
C ILE A 754 -0.22 8.07 9.06
N LEU A 755 0.74 9.00 8.96
CA LEU A 755 1.84 9.10 9.93
C LEU A 755 1.33 9.39 11.34
N LEU A 756 0.16 10.04 11.46
CA LEU A 756 -0.52 10.33 12.72
C LEU A 756 -0.80 9.06 13.54
N ILE A 757 -1.05 7.94 12.87
CA ILE A 757 -1.40 6.66 13.51
C ILE A 757 -0.18 6.11 14.26
N SER A 758 0.96 6.06 13.59
CA SER A 758 2.22 5.61 14.20
C SER A 758 2.73 6.59 15.25
N TRP A 759 2.57 7.90 15.01
CA TRP A 759 2.86 8.91 16.02
C TRP A 759 2.00 8.69 17.29
N ALA A 760 0.70 8.45 17.11
CA ALA A 760 -0.22 8.14 18.21
C ALA A 760 0.15 6.83 18.93
N TYR A 761 0.51 5.78 18.20
CA TYR A 761 0.95 4.51 18.77
C TYR A 761 2.16 4.69 19.70
N ILE A 762 3.21 5.36 19.23
CA ILE A 762 4.43 5.60 20.02
C ILE A 762 4.12 6.48 21.23
N ALA A 763 3.34 7.55 21.07
CA ALA A 763 2.99 8.44 22.17
C ALA A 763 2.10 7.78 23.23
N LEU A 764 1.14 6.94 22.82
CA LEU A 764 0.25 6.24 23.74
C LEU A 764 0.97 5.17 24.56
N LEU A 765 1.88 4.42 23.94
CA LEU A 765 2.63 3.37 24.63
C LEU A 765 3.85 3.91 25.39
N GLY A 766 4.46 4.98 24.88
CA GLY A 766 5.70 5.54 25.42
C GLY A 766 6.87 4.53 25.41
N ARG A 767 8.00 4.93 26.01
CA ARG A 767 9.23 4.13 26.06
C ARG A 767 9.04 2.70 26.61
N ASP A 768 8.21 2.54 27.64
CA ASP A 768 8.06 1.26 28.32
C ASP A 768 7.04 0.38 27.58
N GLY A 769 5.91 0.95 27.13
CA GLY A 769 4.86 0.19 26.46
C GLY A 769 5.26 -0.35 25.08
N VAL A 770 6.10 0.37 24.31
CA VAL A 770 6.59 -0.16 23.02
C VAL A 770 7.54 -1.35 23.22
N THR A 771 8.31 -1.34 24.31
CA THR A 771 9.21 -2.44 24.67
C THR A 771 8.39 -3.65 25.15
N GLU A 772 7.37 -3.41 25.98
CA GLU A 772 6.48 -4.47 26.47
C GLU A 772 5.66 -5.12 25.36
N ALA A 773 5.26 -4.35 24.34
CA ALA A 773 4.65 -4.88 23.12
C ALA A 773 5.55 -5.91 22.43
N THR A 774 6.83 -5.58 22.22
CA THR A 774 7.80 -6.52 21.65
C THR A 774 7.95 -7.79 22.48
N ARG A 775 8.11 -7.65 23.81
CA ARG A 775 8.27 -8.79 24.74
C ARG A 775 7.06 -9.71 24.72
N THR A 776 5.86 -9.13 24.68
CA THR A 776 4.60 -9.87 24.61
C THR A 776 4.42 -10.56 23.26
N ALA A 777 4.80 -9.93 22.15
CA ALA A 777 4.74 -10.56 20.83
C ALA A 777 5.61 -11.83 20.76
N ILE A 778 6.83 -11.76 21.32
CA ILE A 778 7.74 -12.92 21.42
C ILE A 778 7.15 -14.01 22.34
N LEU A 779 6.59 -13.62 23.50
CA LEU A 779 5.92 -14.56 24.40
C LEU A 779 4.75 -15.27 23.71
N SER A 780 3.88 -14.54 23.02
CA SER A 780 2.74 -15.13 22.30
C SER A 780 3.17 -16.13 21.25
N ALA A 781 4.22 -15.83 20.47
CA ALA A 781 4.75 -16.73 19.47
C ALA A 781 5.35 -18.01 20.08
N ASN A 782 6.17 -17.88 21.12
CA ASN A 782 6.77 -19.03 21.81
C ASN A 782 5.71 -19.89 22.52
N TYR A 783 4.71 -19.28 23.14
CA TYR A 783 3.57 -19.98 23.74
C TYR A 783 2.86 -20.88 22.73
N MET A 784 2.55 -20.32 21.54
CA MET A 784 1.90 -21.09 20.48
C MET A 784 2.80 -22.16 19.89
N ALA A 785 4.09 -21.87 19.68
CA ALA A 785 5.05 -22.84 19.17
C ALA A 785 5.16 -24.06 20.09
N VAL A 786 5.36 -23.84 21.40
CA VAL A 786 5.43 -24.91 22.40
C VAL A 786 4.11 -25.69 22.49
N LYS A 787 2.96 -25.00 22.44
CA LYS A 787 1.64 -25.68 22.46
C LYS A 787 1.40 -26.56 21.22
N LEU A 788 2.04 -26.27 20.09
CA LEU A 788 1.84 -26.97 18.81
C LEU A 788 2.93 -27.99 18.47
N GLU A 789 4.06 -28.00 19.15
CA GLU A 789 5.24 -28.80 18.78
C GLU A 789 5.02 -30.32 18.86
N GLU A 790 4.11 -30.79 19.72
CA GLU A 790 3.74 -32.21 19.79
C GLU A 790 2.85 -32.66 18.60
N HIS A 791 2.30 -31.71 17.85
CA HIS A 791 1.34 -31.96 16.76
C HIS A 791 1.90 -31.66 15.37
N PHE A 792 2.78 -30.65 15.28
CA PHE A 792 3.44 -30.23 14.05
C PHE A 792 4.92 -29.95 14.32
N ASP A 793 5.79 -30.35 13.38
CA ASP A 793 7.20 -30.00 13.45
C ASP A 793 7.36 -28.48 13.28
N VAL A 794 7.82 -27.80 14.34
CA VAL A 794 8.28 -26.41 14.26
C VAL A 794 9.65 -26.43 13.56
N LEU A 795 9.72 -25.80 12.39
CA LEU A 795 10.81 -26.03 11.43
C LEU A 795 12.14 -25.42 11.87
N PHE A 796 12.11 -24.27 12.54
CA PHE A 796 13.31 -23.54 12.93
C PHE A 796 13.21 -23.09 14.39
N TRP A 797 14.30 -23.31 15.13
CA TRP A 797 14.46 -22.94 16.53
C TRP A 797 15.81 -22.26 16.75
N TRP A 798 15.80 -21.27 17.63
CA TRP A 798 16.99 -20.61 18.16
C TRP A 798 17.61 -21.38 19.35
N GLY A 799 18.94 -21.48 19.41
CA GLY A 799 19.70 -22.04 20.55
C GLY A 799 19.77 -23.57 20.63
N SER A 800 20.58 -24.11 21.56
CA SER A 800 20.66 -25.55 21.87
C SER A 800 19.85 -25.87 23.13
N GLY A 801 18.76 -26.66 23.03
CA GLY A 801 17.86 -26.96 24.16
C GLY A 801 16.40 -27.04 23.71
N MET A 802 15.45 -26.50 24.51
CA MET A 802 14.03 -26.41 24.15
C MET A 802 13.73 -25.50 22.95
N GLY A 803 14.72 -24.74 22.46
CA GLY A 803 14.54 -23.84 21.33
C GLY A 803 13.75 -22.58 21.70
N ARG A 804 14.02 -21.45 21.03
CA ARG A 804 13.15 -20.26 21.06
C ARG A 804 12.83 -19.78 19.65
N VAL A 805 11.72 -19.08 19.50
CA VAL A 805 11.38 -18.34 18.27
C VAL A 805 11.31 -16.84 18.60
N ALA A 806 11.33 -15.99 17.59
CA ALA A 806 11.16 -14.56 17.76
C ALA A 806 9.67 -14.21 17.92
N HIS A 807 9.13 -13.34 17.06
CA HIS A 807 7.71 -12.94 17.05
C HIS A 807 6.84 -13.83 16.14
N GLU A 808 7.44 -14.75 15.40
CA GLU A 808 6.77 -15.65 14.47
C GLU A 808 7.49 -17.01 14.40
N PHE A 809 6.81 -18.04 13.90
CA PHE A 809 7.38 -19.39 13.72
C PHE A 809 6.74 -20.13 12.55
N ILE A 810 7.38 -21.21 12.09
CA ILE A 810 6.94 -22.00 10.93
C ILE A 810 6.63 -23.44 11.35
N ILE A 811 5.47 -23.94 10.96
CA ILE A 811 5.12 -25.37 11.05
C ILE A 811 5.26 -26.05 9.69
N ASP A 812 5.85 -27.26 9.69
CA ASP A 812 6.13 -28.02 8.47
C ASP A 812 5.00 -28.99 8.08
N ILE A 813 4.35 -28.75 6.95
CA ILE A 813 3.28 -29.61 6.41
C ILE A 813 3.83 -30.62 5.39
N ARG A 814 5.09 -30.51 4.96
CA ARG A 814 5.68 -31.36 3.91
C ARG A 814 5.69 -32.85 4.28
N PRO A 815 6.03 -33.27 5.52
CA PRO A 815 5.95 -34.68 5.91
C PRO A 815 4.51 -35.21 5.84
N ILE A 816 3.55 -34.44 6.37
CA ILE A 816 2.11 -34.76 6.33
C ILE A 816 1.64 -34.93 4.88
N ARG A 817 2.01 -34.01 4.00
CA ARG A 817 1.67 -34.07 2.57
C ARG A 817 2.17 -35.34 1.90
N LYS A 818 3.38 -35.78 2.22
CA LYS A 818 3.95 -37.02 1.68
C LYS A 818 3.17 -38.25 2.13
N LEU A 819 2.65 -38.26 3.36
CA LEU A 819 1.92 -39.39 3.95
C LEU A 819 0.44 -39.45 3.53
N THR A 820 -0.22 -38.30 3.50
CA THR A 820 -1.70 -38.20 3.35
C THR A 820 -2.15 -37.58 2.05
N GLY A 821 -1.31 -36.79 1.40
CA GLY A 821 -1.70 -35.89 0.31
C GLY A 821 -2.39 -34.60 0.77
N VAL A 822 -2.56 -34.36 2.08
CA VAL A 822 -3.05 -33.08 2.63
C VAL A 822 -1.97 -32.02 2.46
N THR A 823 -2.36 -30.84 2.00
CA THR A 823 -1.47 -29.71 1.72
C THR A 823 -1.68 -28.58 2.72
N GLU A 824 -0.74 -27.64 2.74
CA GLU A 824 -0.85 -26.37 3.45
C GLU A 824 -2.10 -25.57 3.02
N GLU A 825 -2.51 -25.68 1.75
CA GLU A 825 -3.74 -25.06 1.25
C GLU A 825 -5.00 -25.72 1.85
N ASP A 826 -5.01 -27.04 2.01
CA ASP A 826 -6.14 -27.74 2.63
C ASP A 826 -6.33 -27.30 4.10
N VAL A 827 -5.23 -27.19 4.85
CA VAL A 827 -5.24 -26.67 6.22
C VAL A 827 -5.72 -25.22 6.24
N ALA A 828 -5.19 -24.37 5.34
CA ALA A 828 -5.59 -22.97 5.23
C ALA A 828 -7.08 -22.80 4.95
N LYS A 829 -7.65 -23.59 4.04
CA LYS A 829 -9.09 -23.56 3.75
C LYS A 829 -9.91 -24.11 4.91
N ARG A 830 -9.42 -25.16 5.58
CA ARG A 830 -10.12 -25.76 6.73
C ARG A 830 -10.20 -24.82 7.92
N LEU A 831 -9.17 -23.99 8.17
CA LEU A 831 -9.20 -22.95 9.21
C LEU A 831 -10.37 -21.96 9.05
N MET A 832 -10.84 -21.71 7.83
CA MET A 832 -12.02 -20.86 7.58
C MET A 832 -13.27 -21.43 8.25
N ASP A 833 -13.42 -22.76 8.27
CA ASP A 833 -14.53 -23.43 8.94
C ASP A 833 -14.44 -23.31 10.47
N TYR A 834 -13.23 -23.11 11.00
CA TYR A 834 -12.97 -22.81 12.42
C TYR A 834 -13.12 -21.33 12.78
N GLY A 835 -13.43 -20.47 11.80
CA GLY A 835 -13.61 -19.04 11.98
C GLY A 835 -12.31 -18.24 11.95
N PHE A 836 -11.25 -18.77 11.32
CA PHE A 836 -9.95 -18.12 11.22
C PHE A 836 -9.54 -17.85 9.78
N HIS A 837 -8.85 -16.73 9.56
CA HIS A 837 -8.02 -16.56 8.38
C HIS A 837 -6.76 -17.41 8.53
N ALA A 838 -6.29 -18.01 7.43
CA ALA A 838 -5.05 -18.79 7.46
C ALA A 838 -3.83 -17.90 7.78
N PRO A 839 -2.79 -18.45 8.42
CA PRO A 839 -1.47 -17.81 8.47
C PRO A 839 -0.85 -17.67 7.08
N THR A 840 0.37 -17.14 7.01
CA THR A 840 1.11 -17.05 5.75
C THR A 840 1.46 -18.46 5.28
N ILE A 841 1.17 -18.80 4.03
CA ILE A 841 1.40 -20.15 3.48
C ILE A 841 2.48 -20.15 2.39
N ALA A 842 3.25 -21.24 2.32
CA ALA A 842 4.26 -21.50 1.29
C ALA A 842 5.37 -20.44 1.15
N PHE A 843 5.55 -19.57 2.15
CA PHE A 843 6.62 -18.59 2.26
C PHE A 843 7.09 -18.49 3.72
N PRO A 844 8.41 -18.37 4.00
CA PRO A 844 9.53 -18.40 3.04
C PRO A 844 9.85 -19.80 2.52
N VAL A 845 9.30 -20.86 3.12
CA VAL A 845 9.50 -22.24 2.71
C VAL A 845 8.25 -22.77 1.99
N PRO A 846 8.35 -23.26 0.74
CA PRO A 846 7.22 -23.89 0.06
C PRO A 846 6.71 -25.11 0.83
N GLY A 847 5.38 -25.25 0.96
CA GLY A 847 4.76 -26.37 1.67
C GLY A 847 4.65 -26.20 3.20
N THR A 848 4.87 -25.00 3.74
CA THR A 848 4.80 -24.72 5.18
C THR A 848 3.78 -23.63 5.51
N ILE A 849 3.54 -23.40 6.80
CA ILE A 849 2.65 -22.36 7.33
C ILE A 849 3.43 -21.53 8.36
N MET A 850 3.44 -20.21 8.22
CA MET A 850 4.14 -19.25 9.09
C MET A 850 3.16 -18.41 9.89
N ILE A 851 3.29 -18.46 11.21
CA ILE A 851 2.34 -17.98 12.20
C ILE A 851 2.95 -16.81 13.00
N GLU A 852 2.27 -15.67 13.02
CA GLU A 852 2.64 -14.49 13.83
C GLU A 852 1.39 -13.98 14.58
N PRO A 853 1.28 -14.20 15.91
CA PRO A 853 0.09 -13.80 16.67
C PRO A 853 0.04 -12.33 17.07
N THR A 854 1.20 -11.66 17.15
CA THR A 854 1.37 -10.33 17.73
C THR A 854 1.08 -10.26 19.24
N GLU A 855 1.30 -9.07 19.81
CA GLU A 855 1.05 -8.76 21.22
C GLU A 855 -0.42 -8.44 21.55
N SER A 856 -1.24 -8.17 20.54
CA SER A 856 -2.59 -7.65 20.73
C SER A 856 -3.65 -8.72 20.99
N GLU A 857 -3.32 -9.98 20.74
CA GLU A 857 -4.26 -11.09 20.86
C GLU A 857 -4.24 -11.70 22.26
N SER A 858 -5.42 -11.87 22.85
CA SER A 858 -5.54 -12.48 24.18
C SER A 858 -5.13 -13.95 24.17
N LYS A 859 -4.65 -14.47 25.30
CA LYS A 859 -4.34 -15.90 25.46
C LYS A 859 -5.49 -16.80 25.03
N ALA A 860 -6.74 -16.43 25.35
CA ALA A 860 -7.92 -17.18 24.94
C ALA A 860 -8.08 -17.28 23.41
N GLU A 861 -7.68 -16.25 22.65
CA GLU A 861 -7.69 -16.29 21.19
C GLU A 861 -6.54 -17.12 20.63
N LEU A 862 -5.35 -17.03 21.22
CA LEU A 862 -4.21 -17.90 20.90
C LEU A 862 -4.60 -19.38 21.11
N ASP A 863 -5.27 -19.67 22.22
CA ASP A 863 -5.77 -20.99 22.56
C ASP A 863 -6.79 -21.50 21.54
N ARG A 864 -7.79 -20.69 21.14
CA ARG A 864 -8.76 -21.08 20.09
C ARG A 864 -8.06 -21.43 18.78
N PHE A 865 -7.04 -20.67 18.38
CA PHE A 865 -6.31 -20.94 17.16
C PHE A 865 -5.46 -22.22 17.25
N CYS A 866 -4.73 -22.41 18.36
CA CYS A 866 -3.98 -23.64 18.59
C CYS A 866 -4.91 -24.86 18.64
N ASP A 867 -6.03 -24.78 19.36
CA ASP A 867 -7.01 -25.87 19.46
C ASP A 867 -7.64 -26.19 18.08
N ALA A 868 -7.83 -25.19 17.22
CA ALA A 868 -8.27 -25.40 15.83
C ALA A 868 -7.22 -26.19 15.02
N LEU A 869 -5.94 -25.83 15.12
CA LEU A 869 -4.86 -26.56 14.45
C LEU A 869 -4.69 -27.99 15.00
N ILE A 870 -4.79 -28.18 16.30
CA ILE A 870 -4.75 -29.51 16.95
C ILE A 870 -5.93 -30.36 16.48
N SER A 871 -7.12 -29.77 16.40
CA SER A 871 -8.31 -30.46 15.87
C SER A 871 -8.12 -30.83 14.39
N ILE A 872 -7.56 -29.93 13.58
CA ILE A 872 -7.21 -30.22 12.19
C ILE A 872 -6.16 -31.34 12.10
N ARG A 873 -5.16 -31.37 12.98
CA ARG A 873 -4.18 -32.46 13.05
C ARG A 873 -4.87 -33.79 13.29
N ALA A 874 -5.85 -33.85 14.19
CA ALA A 874 -6.65 -35.05 14.42
C ALA A 874 -7.50 -35.45 13.19
N GLU A 875 -8.02 -34.50 12.41
CA GLU A 875 -8.67 -34.80 11.11
C GLU A 875 -7.68 -35.40 10.11
N ILE A 876 -6.43 -34.91 10.08
CA ILE A 876 -5.35 -35.45 9.25
C ILE A 876 -5.00 -36.88 9.70
N GLU A 877 -4.90 -37.15 11.00
CA GLU A 877 -4.63 -38.50 11.54
C GLU A 877 -5.69 -39.51 11.12
N GLN A 878 -6.97 -39.10 11.05
CA GLN A 878 -8.03 -39.98 10.54
C GLN A 878 -7.81 -40.37 9.07
N ILE A 879 -7.20 -39.50 8.25
CA ILE A 879 -6.82 -39.81 6.87
C ILE A 879 -5.59 -40.73 6.85
N GLU A 880 -4.61 -40.50 7.73
CA GLU A 880 -3.41 -41.35 7.90
C GLU A 880 -3.79 -42.79 8.25
N LEU A 881 -4.73 -42.95 9.18
CA LEU A 881 -5.23 -44.23 9.67
C LEU A 881 -6.27 -44.88 8.74
N GLY A 882 -6.68 -44.21 7.66
CA GLY A 882 -7.68 -44.71 6.71
C GLY A 882 -9.11 -44.75 7.25
N ILE A 883 -9.41 -43.97 8.29
CA ILE A 883 -10.77 -43.82 8.86
C ILE A 883 -11.61 -42.89 7.97
N GLN A 884 -11.02 -41.80 7.46
CA GLN A 884 -11.64 -40.89 6.51
C GLN A 884 -11.10 -41.14 5.10
N ASP A 885 -11.94 -40.94 4.08
CA ASP A 885 -11.52 -41.05 2.69
C ASP A 885 -10.45 -39.99 2.37
N ARG A 886 -9.47 -40.33 1.52
CA ARG A 886 -8.35 -39.43 1.18
C ARG A 886 -8.75 -38.24 0.31
N GLN A 887 -9.83 -38.35 -0.44
CA GLN A 887 -10.32 -37.35 -1.39
C GLN A 887 -11.63 -36.70 -0.93
N ASP A 888 -12.49 -37.44 -0.23
CA ASP A 888 -13.75 -36.94 0.34
C ASP A 888 -13.69 -36.82 1.87
N ASN A 889 -13.14 -35.70 2.34
CA ASN A 889 -13.05 -35.37 3.76
C ASN A 889 -13.17 -33.86 3.97
N ALA A 890 -13.34 -33.44 5.21
CA ALA A 890 -13.58 -32.04 5.53
C ALA A 890 -12.42 -31.11 5.10
N LEU A 891 -11.16 -31.57 5.14
CA LEU A 891 -9.98 -30.81 4.70
C LEU A 891 -9.97 -30.57 3.19
N LYS A 892 -10.17 -31.62 2.40
CA LYS A 892 -10.22 -31.53 0.93
C LYS A 892 -11.42 -30.73 0.44
N ASN A 893 -12.51 -30.77 1.20
CA ASN A 893 -13.74 -30.13 0.82
C ASN A 893 -13.92 -28.70 1.34
N ALA A 894 -13.08 -28.26 2.27
CA ALA A 894 -13.12 -26.91 2.81
C ALA A 894 -12.79 -25.84 1.75
N PRO A 895 -13.34 -24.62 1.90
CA PRO A 895 -14.27 -24.21 2.95
C PRO A 895 -15.72 -24.64 2.68
N HIS A 896 -16.53 -24.74 3.73
CA HIS A 896 -17.93 -25.11 3.65
C HIS A 896 -18.85 -23.89 3.74
N THR A 897 -19.50 -23.53 2.63
CA THR A 897 -20.42 -22.38 2.58
C THR A 897 -21.77 -22.69 3.23
N ALA A 898 -22.52 -21.65 3.63
CA ALA A 898 -23.86 -21.83 4.16
C ALA A 898 -24.80 -22.58 3.20
N PRO A 899 -24.86 -22.24 1.88
CA PRO A 899 -25.67 -23.02 0.93
C PRO A 899 -25.26 -24.49 0.84
N HIS A 900 -23.95 -24.79 0.82
CA HIS A 900 -23.48 -26.18 0.75
C HIS A 900 -23.90 -27.00 1.98
N VAL A 901 -23.79 -26.42 3.17
CA VAL A 901 -24.18 -27.06 4.44
C VAL A 901 -25.70 -27.21 4.57
N MET A 902 -26.47 -26.28 3.99
CA MET A 902 -27.94 -26.29 4.03
C MET A 902 -28.58 -27.10 2.90
N ALA A 903 -27.81 -27.61 1.93
CA ALA A 903 -28.33 -28.38 0.81
C ALA A 903 -29.21 -29.56 1.26
N ASP A 904 -30.21 -29.94 0.46
CA ASP A 904 -31.12 -31.04 0.82
C ASP A 904 -30.39 -32.38 0.93
N THR A 905 -29.40 -32.60 0.06
CA THR A 905 -28.57 -33.82 0.03
C THR A 905 -27.19 -33.54 0.58
N TRP A 906 -26.65 -34.47 1.38
CA TRP A 906 -25.28 -34.41 1.91
C TRP A 906 -24.56 -35.74 1.65
N ALA A 907 -23.83 -35.79 0.54
CA ALA A 907 -23.18 -37.00 0.05
C ALA A 907 -21.70 -37.08 0.47
N HIS A 908 -21.41 -36.78 1.73
CA HIS A 908 -20.06 -36.82 2.29
C HIS A 908 -19.96 -37.84 3.43
N GLY A 909 -18.77 -38.43 3.60
CA GLY A 909 -18.46 -39.39 4.69
C GLY A 909 -18.41 -38.79 6.11
N TYR A 910 -18.53 -37.47 6.23
CA TYR A 910 -18.49 -36.71 7.49
C TYR A 910 -19.76 -35.87 7.67
N THR A 911 -20.03 -35.38 8.88
CA THR A 911 -21.30 -34.69 9.18
C THR A 911 -21.28 -33.21 8.80
N ARG A 912 -22.46 -32.62 8.57
CA ARG A 912 -22.63 -31.15 8.42
C ARG A 912 -22.12 -30.38 9.65
N ALA A 913 -22.31 -30.95 10.84
CA ALA A 913 -21.80 -30.36 12.08
C ALA A 913 -20.27 -30.33 12.08
N GLN A 914 -19.61 -31.40 11.63
CA GLN A 914 -18.17 -31.43 11.46
C GLN A 914 -17.71 -30.42 10.39
N ALA A 915 -18.44 -30.27 9.29
CA ALA A 915 -18.16 -29.23 8.28
C ALA A 915 -18.20 -27.82 8.87
N ALA A 916 -19.33 -27.41 9.46
CA ALA A 916 -19.61 -26.00 9.76
C ALA A 916 -19.35 -25.57 11.21
N PHE A 917 -19.44 -26.49 12.16
CA PHE A 917 -19.28 -26.24 13.59
C PHE A 917 -18.28 -27.22 14.24
N PRO A 918 -17.04 -27.34 13.71
CA PRO A 918 -16.05 -28.26 14.25
C PRO A 918 -15.56 -27.89 15.66
N ALA A 919 -15.86 -26.67 16.12
CA ALA A 919 -15.45 -26.17 17.42
C ALA A 919 -16.62 -25.52 18.19
N PRO A 920 -16.62 -25.56 19.54
CA PRO A 920 -17.75 -25.11 20.35
C PRO A 920 -18.03 -23.60 20.25
N TRP A 921 -17.00 -22.76 20.08
CA TRP A 921 -17.16 -21.30 19.99
C TRP A 921 -17.98 -20.85 18.78
N LEU A 922 -18.01 -21.65 17.71
CA LEU A 922 -18.76 -21.36 16.49
C LEU A 922 -20.28 -21.42 16.68
N ARG A 923 -20.75 -22.00 17.79
CA ARG A 923 -22.18 -22.03 18.12
C ARG A 923 -22.69 -20.68 18.63
N ASP A 924 -21.79 -19.82 19.13
CA ASP A 924 -22.11 -18.47 19.55
C ASP A 924 -21.99 -17.48 18.38
N HIS A 925 -20.84 -17.51 17.69
CA HIS A 925 -20.60 -16.67 16.51
C HIS A 925 -19.96 -17.45 15.37
N LYS A 926 -20.61 -17.47 14.20
CA LYS A 926 -20.14 -18.15 12.99
C LYS A 926 -19.92 -17.15 11.86
N PHE A 927 -18.67 -17.01 11.45
CA PHE A 927 -18.34 -16.42 10.15
C PHE A 927 -18.52 -17.48 9.05
N TRP A 928 -19.21 -17.13 7.96
CA TRP A 928 -19.46 -18.04 6.85
C TRP A 928 -18.55 -17.68 5.66
N PRO A 929 -17.74 -18.64 5.16
CA PRO A 929 -17.09 -18.50 3.87
C PRO A 929 -18.14 -18.21 2.79
N HIS A 930 -17.90 -17.18 1.96
CA HIS A 930 -18.91 -16.72 1.01
C HIS A 930 -19.05 -17.65 -0.19
N VAL A 931 -17.92 -18.19 -0.66
CA VAL A 931 -17.82 -19.10 -1.80
C VAL A 931 -17.04 -20.35 -1.41
N GLY A 932 -17.22 -21.44 -2.16
CA GLY A 932 -16.41 -22.65 -1.99
C GLY A 932 -14.96 -22.42 -2.44
N ARG A 933 -14.13 -23.47 -2.38
CA ARG A 933 -12.72 -23.40 -2.80
C ARG A 933 -12.61 -22.90 -4.25
N ILE A 934 -11.78 -21.89 -4.47
CA ILE A 934 -11.65 -21.22 -5.78
C ILE A 934 -10.76 -22.02 -6.75
N ASP A 935 -11.17 -22.13 -8.02
CA ASP A 935 -10.31 -22.62 -9.10
C ASP A 935 -9.38 -21.49 -9.59
N ASN A 936 -8.15 -21.48 -9.09
CA ASN A 936 -7.15 -20.49 -9.47
C ASN A 936 -6.71 -20.60 -10.94
N ALA A 937 -6.68 -21.82 -11.49
CA ALA A 937 -6.16 -22.08 -12.82
C ALA A 937 -7.19 -21.75 -13.91
N HIS A 938 -8.48 -21.93 -13.61
CA HIS A 938 -9.57 -21.51 -14.50
C HIS A 938 -9.51 -19.99 -14.75
N GLY A 939 -9.46 -19.17 -13.70
CA GLY A 939 -9.43 -17.71 -13.82
C GLY A 939 -8.20 -17.18 -14.59
N ASP A 940 -7.04 -17.80 -14.41
CA ASP A 940 -5.83 -17.38 -15.15
C ASP A 940 -5.90 -17.77 -16.65
N ARG A 941 -6.63 -18.83 -17.01
CA ARG A 941 -6.89 -19.20 -18.42
C ARG A 941 -7.99 -18.33 -19.05
N ASN A 942 -9.00 -17.96 -18.26
CA ASN A 942 -10.18 -17.18 -18.68
C ASN A 942 -10.14 -15.80 -18.02
N LEU A 943 -9.13 -15.01 -18.35
CA LEU A 943 -8.88 -13.75 -17.67
C LEU A 943 -9.99 -12.73 -17.95
N ILE A 944 -10.80 -12.43 -16.93
CA ILE A 944 -11.82 -11.38 -16.95
C ILE A 944 -11.56 -10.45 -15.76
N CYS A 945 -11.21 -9.18 -16.05
CA CYS A 945 -10.75 -8.20 -15.05
C CYS A 945 -11.66 -6.98 -14.89
N ALA A 946 -12.91 -7.11 -15.34
CA ALA A 946 -13.97 -6.12 -15.16
C ALA A 946 -15.26 -6.83 -14.69
N CYS A 947 -16.22 -6.08 -14.17
CA CYS A 947 -17.53 -6.62 -13.82
C CYS A 947 -18.20 -7.22 -15.07
N THR A 948 -18.60 -8.50 -15.01
CA THR A 948 -19.29 -9.14 -16.13
C THR A 948 -20.77 -8.74 -16.19
N PRO A 949 -21.37 -8.64 -17.38
CA PRO A 949 -22.81 -8.38 -17.51
C PRO A 949 -23.65 -9.34 -16.68
N THR A 950 -24.77 -8.86 -16.11
CA THR A 950 -25.67 -9.67 -15.28
C THR A 950 -26.18 -10.94 -15.98
N GLU A 951 -26.35 -10.91 -17.30
CA GLU A 951 -26.77 -12.09 -18.08
C GLU A 951 -25.73 -13.22 -18.07
N ALA A 952 -24.43 -12.90 -17.99
CA ALA A 952 -23.36 -13.90 -17.94
C ALA A 952 -23.37 -14.72 -16.62
N TYR A 953 -24.02 -14.18 -15.58
CA TYR A 953 -24.25 -14.90 -14.32
C TYR A 953 -25.52 -15.77 -14.35
N ALA A 954 -26.45 -15.52 -15.28
CA ALA A 954 -27.68 -16.30 -15.42
C ALA A 954 -27.45 -17.63 -16.16
N ASP A 955 -26.54 -17.66 -17.14
CA ASP A 955 -26.22 -18.86 -17.93
C ASP A 955 -25.41 -19.92 -17.14
N ALA A 956 -24.78 -19.53 -16.02
CA ALA A 956 -24.09 -20.47 -15.12
C ALA A 956 -25.05 -21.26 -14.20
N GLY A 957 -26.31 -20.82 -14.08
CA GLY A 957 -27.35 -21.46 -13.26
C GLY A 957 -28.34 -22.33 -14.04
N SER A 958 -28.19 -22.45 -15.36
CA SER A 958 -29.13 -23.17 -16.24
C SER A 958 -28.54 -24.39 -16.95
N GLY A 959 -27.62 -25.08 -16.28
CA GLY A 959 -27.21 -26.43 -16.66
C GLY A 959 -27.85 -27.46 -15.73
N ASP A 960 -29.11 -27.82 -16.00
CA ASP A 960 -29.72 -29.06 -15.50
C ASP A 960 -29.02 -30.29 -16.12
#